data_AF-A0A2Z6D220-F1
#
_entry.id   AF-A0A2Z6D220-F1
#
_cell.length_a   1.000
_cell.length_b   1.000
_cell.length_c   1.000
_cell.angle_alpha   90.00
_cell.angle_beta   90.00
_cell.angle_gamma   90.00
#
_symmetry.space_group_name_H-M   'P 1'
#
loop_
_entity.id
_entity.type
_entity.pdbx_description
1 polymer ?
#
loop_
_entity_poly.entity_id
_entity_poly.type
_entity_poly.pdbx_seq_one_letter_code
_entity_poly.pdbx_strand_id
1 'polypeptide(L)'
;MIKQAENLGKKTLTLTPFEDVVNLAGICEMEVGGRKGIGALIIQKKGNIQIKFAFDCWGIHPNLAAEQIVPIFEGIEGGLKEIPSGERLTIHFGSFTSDETRQREISSIEKQCSLEPIKLLLRSERMRVRKLTQSGVRKNKFLRLWCTYTVEEDEKLQDFAEIGLKKLQKIWYSFTGEIHSLNKNRIENILRNSFIDGFQSWEQIISNKMGLSVTPLSSEEIWGTVWEIFNNSLPTPVPNPLKLTSNELSENQTSDFHIKHHLLENEKSVPVFDKKWVRIQDKYVGALNFSQKPGGWVDEYSQLRYLWEVMSREKIADTEIICQISKANETITKTNLQRLTKQSITSTAMSTDSGSIDVKAGLNIEESVEAQRTLYKGSAVLHTAVVFLVHRKNLPQLDEDCRYLASCFLRPAVADRETEYAWKVWLQCTPIVWEALLTKPFNRRLMYFTSEAAGLTPLIRTATGDKTGFELIAAEGGTPVHLDLYQNHKNLAVFGTTRSGKSVLVAGILTPAIAQDIPVIALDYPKPDGTSTFTDYTKLLGADGAYFDIAKEYNNLFELPDLRSMDEEIIKERMSDFKEFLKSVLMTMIIGTNSIGVSFSMVSIIESLLSLALQTFFNDEEIKLRYQAALRAGIGTVQWLDTPTLKDFCQYCSPGYINLDSLSTSSTEVTQALGHIQVRLKYWLSSKVGQSISSPSSFRADARLLVFALRNLSSDADAAILALSAYAAALRRALSSKASIFFLDEAPILFQFDAIADLIGRLCANGAKAGIRVILSAQEPESIYQSKAAAKIFANITTRLVGRIQSSAIDPFVERFKYPYSIISKNSTEAFYPKKSLIYSSWLLDDNGKLTFCRYYPAYCLLAAVANNPAEQELREVFLNKYNSNLLLGLYKFSEDYIRMIRGEELSAEAQQLLVKVKLVKAS
;
A
#
# COMPACT_ATOMS: atom_id res chain seq x y z
N MET A 1 -14.75 31.64 -17.36
CA MET A 1 -15.01 32.95 -18.02
C MET A 1 -13.73 33.78 -18.07
N ILE A 2 -13.37 34.36 -19.23
CA ILE A 2 -12.22 35.26 -19.40
C ILE A 2 -12.68 36.72 -19.26
N LYS A 3 -12.08 37.50 -18.35
CA LYS A 3 -12.26 38.96 -18.28
C LYS A 3 -10.99 39.66 -18.79
N GLN A 4 -11.03 40.24 -19.99
CA GLN A 4 -10.04 41.23 -20.41
C GLN A 4 -10.52 42.63 -19.98
N ALA A 5 -9.62 43.43 -19.42
CA ALA A 5 -9.93 44.77 -18.93
C ALA A 5 -9.02 45.83 -19.58
N GLU A 6 -9.61 46.70 -20.40
CA GLU A 6 -9.10 48.03 -20.73
C GLU A 6 -10.23 49.07 -20.65
N ASN A 7 -9.87 50.36 -20.60
CA ASN A 7 -10.57 51.44 -19.90
C ASN A 7 -11.73 52.17 -20.63
N LEU A 8 -12.63 52.71 -19.79
CA LEU A 8 -13.54 53.86 -19.93
C LEU A 8 -14.58 53.90 -21.08
N GLY A 9 -15.86 53.71 -20.70
CA GLY A 9 -17.05 53.94 -21.52
C GLY A 9 -17.87 52.67 -21.75
N LYS A 10 -19.01 52.50 -21.06
CA LYS A 10 -19.96 51.35 -21.13
C LYS A 10 -19.34 50.01 -21.56
N LYS A 11 -18.71 49.29 -20.62
CA LYS A 11 -18.08 47.97 -20.86
C LYS A 11 -19.12 46.90 -21.21
N THR A 12 -19.29 46.63 -22.50
CA THR A 12 -19.69 45.30 -22.96
C THR A 12 -18.58 44.32 -22.59
N LEU A 13 -18.82 43.51 -21.56
CA LEU A 13 -17.94 42.39 -21.20
C LEU A 13 -18.15 41.28 -22.23
N THR A 14 -17.23 41.11 -23.18
CA THR A 14 -17.22 39.94 -24.06
C THR A 14 -16.83 38.72 -23.24
N LEU A 15 -17.79 37.86 -22.96
CA LEU A 15 -17.57 36.59 -22.26
C LEU A 15 -17.33 35.49 -23.29
N THR A 16 -16.16 34.86 -23.22
CA THR A 16 -15.87 33.65 -24.02
C THR A 16 -16.26 32.40 -23.22
N PRO A 17 -17.07 31.49 -23.80
CA PRO A 17 -17.33 30.16 -23.24
C PRO A 17 -16.03 29.40 -22.96
N PHE A 18 -16.04 28.52 -21.96
CA PHE A 18 -14.86 27.72 -21.63
C PHE A 18 -14.60 26.64 -22.70
N GLU A 19 -15.68 26.17 -23.34
CA GLU A 19 -15.70 25.18 -24.41
C GLU A 19 -14.88 25.62 -25.64
N ASP A 20 -14.75 26.93 -25.85
CA ASP A 20 -13.99 27.54 -26.95
C ASP A 20 -12.47 27.54 -26.71
N VAL A 21 -12.03 27.44 -25.44
CA VAL A 21 -10.61 27.42 -25.08
C VAL A 21 -10.04 26.01 -24.92
N VAL A 22 -10.90 24.99 -24.89
CA VAL A 22 -10.52 23.58 -24.83
C VAL A 22 -10.55 22.92 -26.21
N ASN A 23 -9.70 21.92 -26.43
CA ASN A 23 -9.54 21.23 -27.71
C ASN A 23 -9.99 19.77 -27.67
N LEU A 24 -10.63 19.33 -26.58
CA LEU A 24 -11.19 17.99 -26.44
C LEU A 24 -12.27 17.72 -27.48
N ALA A 25 -12.11 16.65 -28.26
CA ALA A 25 -13.07 16.20 -29.27
C ALA A 25 -13.80 14.93 -28.84
N GLY A 26 -13.14 14.00 -28.14
CA GLY A 26 -13.75 12.75 -27.71
C GLY A 26 -12.76 11.84 -26.96
N ILE A 27 -13.24 10.67 -26.55
CA ILE A 27 -12.44 9.59 -25.96
C ILE A 27 -12.69 8.32 -26.76
N CYS A 28 -11.63 7.57 -27.02
CA CYS A 28 -11.69 6.27 -27.69
C CYS A 28 -11.25 5.16 -26.73
N GLU A 29 -12.01 4.06 -26.70
CA GLU A 29 -11.58 2.77 -26.18
C GLU A 29 -11.01 1.93 -27.34
N MET A 30 -9.83 1.35 -27.15
CA MET A 30 -9.12 0.58 -28.16
C MET A 30 -8.98 -0.89 -27.73
N GLU A 31 -9.43 -1.78 -28.61
CA GLU A 31 -9.29 -3.23 -28.56
C GLU A 31 -8.58 -3.73 -29.83
N VAL A 32 -7.26 -3.52 -29.89
CA VAL A 32 -6.42 -3.79 -31.06
C VAL A 32 -5.21 -4.63 -30.64
N GLY A 33 -4.75 -5.54 -31.50
CA GLY A 33 -3.53 -6.32 -31.27
C GLY A 33 -3.58 -7.23 -30.04
N GLY A 34 -4.74 -7.78 -29.69
CA GLY A 34 -4.93 -8.64 -28.52
C GLY A 34 -4.96 -7.89 -27.17
N ARG A 35 -4.77 -6.57 -27.18
CA ARG A 35 -4.98 -5.70 -26.01
C ARG A 35 -6.44 -5.28 -25.94
N LYS A 36 -6.94 -5.04 -24.73
CA LYS A 36 -8.31 -4.56 -24.48
C LYS A 36 -8.33 -3.40 -23.49
N GLY A 37 -9.30 -2.51 -23.64
CA GLY A 37 -9.59 -1.44 -22.68
C GLY A 37 -8.56 -0.31 -22.65
N ILE A 38 -7.80 -0.08 -23.74
CA ILE A 38 -6.83 1.03 -23.77
C ILE A 38 -7.57 2.32 -24.12
N GLY A 39 -7.53 3.30 -23.22
CA GLY A 39 -8.14 4.61 -23.42
C GLY A 39 -7.24 5.56 -24.21
N ALA A 40 -7.84 6.40 -25.05
CA ALA A 40 -7.16 7.45 -25.78
C ALA A 40 -7.99 8.75 -25.80
N LEU A 41 -7.37 9.87 -25.45
CA LEU A 41 -8.00 11.20 -25.49
C LEU A 41 -7.77 11.83 -26.88
N ILE A 42 -8.83 12.29 -27.53
CA ILE A 42 -8.76 12.88 -28.88
C ILE A 42 -8.83 14.40 -28.75
N ILE A 43 -7.78 15.07 -29.21
CA ILE A 43 -7.65 16.53 -29.23
C ILE A 43 -7.66 17.02 -30.67
N GLN A 44 -8.52 18.00 -30.97
CA GLN A 44 -8.66 18.57 -32.32
C GLN A 44 -8.48 20.08 -32.32
N LYS A 45 -7.67 20.59 -33.26
CA LYS A 45 -7.49 22.03 -33.46
C LYS A 45 -7.23 22.34 -34.94
N LYS A 46 -8.13 23.12 -35.55
CA LYS A 46 -8.02 23.60 -36.94
C LYS A 46 -7.70 22.49 -37.97
N GLY A 47 -8.36 21.33 -37.87
CA GLY A 47 -8.15 20.20 -38.79
C GLY A 47 -7.10 19.18 -38.32
N ASN A 48 -6.13 19.60 -37.51
CA ASN A 48 -5.13 18.69 -36.93
C ASN A 48 -5.72 17.88 -35.77
N ILE A 49 -5.26 16.63 -35.64
CA ILE A 49 -5.70 15.68 -34.62
C ILE A 49 -4.48 15.22 -33.83
N GLN A 50 -4.61 15.20 -32.50
CA GLN A 50 -3.62 14.67 -31.60
C GLN A 50 -4.30 13.68 -30.67
N ILE A 51 -3.76 12.48 -30.63
CA ILE A 51 -4.18 11.41 -29.73
C ILE A 51 -3.27 11.45 -28.51
N LYS A 52 -3.85 11.41 -27.32
CA LYS A 52 -3.09 11.34 -26.07
C LYS A 52 -3.38 10.04 -25.33
N PHE A 53 -2.31 9.32 -25.02
CA PHE A 53 -2.36 8.12 -24.18
C PHE A 53 -1.91 8.49 -22.77
N ALA A 54 -2.52 7.86 -21.78
CA ALA A 54 -2.21 8.07 -20.38
C ALA A 54 -1.78 6.76 -19.72
N PHE A 55 -0.74 6.83 -18.90
CA PHE A 55 -0.26 5.72 -18.11
C PHE A 55 -0.21 6.12 -16.64
N ASP A 56 -0.76 5.29 -15.75
CA ASP A 56 -0.44 5.37 -14.33
C ASP A 56 0.95 4.78 -14.09
N CYS A 57 1.76 5.49 -13.31
CA CYS A 57 3.16 5.13 -13.07
C CYS A 57 3.41 4.96 -11.58
N TRP A 58 4.00 3.82 -11.22
CA TRP A 58 4.34 3.53 -9.82
C TRP A 58 5.50 4.39 -9.33
N GLY A 59 6.27 4.95 -10.26
CA GLY A 59 7.45 5.74 -10.04
C GLY A 59 8.62 4.92 -9.48
N ILE A 60 9.69 5.63 -9.15
CA ILE A 60 10.91 5.05 -8.60
C ILE A 60 10.90 5.29 -7.09
N HIS A 61 11.09 4.22 -6.32
CA HIS A 61 11.07 4.30 -4.87
C HIS A 61 12.22 5.18 -4.35
N PRO A 62 12.01 6.06 -3.36
CA PRO A 62 13.05 7.00 -2.91
C PRO A 62 14.27 6.32 -2.31
N ASN A 63 14.10 5.23 -1.55
CA ASN A 63 15.22 4.46 -1.02
C ASN A 63 15.63 3.41 -2.06
N LEU A 64 16.76 3.66 -2.72
CA LEU A 64 17.37 2.76 -3.70
C LEU A 64 18.67 2.17 -3.14
N ALA A 65 18.99 0.95 -3.53
CA ALA A 65 20.34 0.40 -3.30
C ALA A 65 21.34 1.12 -4.22
N ALA A 66 22.60 1.26 -3.78
CA ALA A 66 23.61 2.04 -4.49
C ALA A 66 23.82 1.52 -5.92
N GLU A 67 23.75 0.21 -6.10
CA GLU A 67 23.94 -0.49 -7.38
C GLU A 67 22.78 -0.24 -8.37
N GLN A 68 21.62 0.22 -7.90
CA GLN A 68 20.44 0.46 -8.74
C GLN A 68 20.41 1.89 -9.32
N ILE A 69 21.13 2.84 -8.71
CA ILE A 69 21.00 4.27 -9.02
C ILE A 69 21.43 4.57 -10.46
N VAL A 70 22.65 4.15 -10.84
CA VAL A 70 23.21 4.43 -12.18
C VAL A 70 22.38 3.75 -13.28
N PRO A 71 22.02 2.45 -13.21
CA PRO A 71 21.17 1.83 -14.23
C PRO A 71 19.81 2.51 -14.42
N ILE A 72 19.17 2.95 -13.32
CA ILE A 72 17.90 3.68 -13.39
C ILE A 72 18.09 5.02 -14.10
N PHE A 73 19.14 5.76 -13.74
CA PHE A 73 19.44 7.05 -14.36
C PHE A 73 19.72 6.92 -15.86
N GLU A 74 20.58 5.98 -16.25
CA GLU A 74 20.91 5.69 -17.65
C GLU A 74 19.68 5.25 -18.46
N GLY A 75 18.79 4.45 -17.85
CA GLY A 75 17.52 4.06 -18.47
C GLY A 75 16.62 5.27 -18.76
N ILE A 76 16.42 6.15 -17.77
CA ILE A 76 15.65 7.39 -17.96
C ILE A 76 16.28 8.24 -19.06
N GLU A 77 17.59 8.47 -19.01
CA GLU A 77 18.31 9.25 -20.01
C GLU A 77 18.15 8.64 -21.42
N GLY A 78 18.29 7.31 -21.53
CA GLY A 78 18.10 6.57 -22.77
C GLY A 78 16.69 6.73 -23.34
N GLY A 79 15.65 6.61 -22.51
CA GLY A 79 14.28 6.84 -22.94
C GLY A 79 14.01 8.28 -23.36
N LEU A 80 14.62 9.27 -22.70
CA LEU A 80 14.52 10.68 -23.09
C LEU A 80 15.18 10.96 -24.46
N LYS A 81 16.26 10.26 -24.81
CA LYS A 81 16.89 10.31 -26.15
C LYS A 81 15.96 9.76 -27.25
N GLU A 82 15.11 8.80 -26.91
CA GLU A 82 14.24 8.10 -27.86
C GLU A 82 12.87 8.77 -28.07
N ILE A 83 12.54 9.86 -27.36
CA ILE A 83 11.28 10.62 -27.57
C ILE A 83 11.07 10.92 -29.07
N PRO A 84 9.92 10.57 -29.68
CA PRO A 84 9.68 10.85 -31.09
C PRO A 84 9.69 12.35 -31.42
N SER A 85 10.16 12.69 -32.62
CA SER A 85 10.13 14.08 -33.12
C SER A 85 8.69 14.56 -33.27
N GLY A 86 8.41 15.81 -32.91
CA GLY A 86 7.05 16.38 -32.95
C GLY A 86 6.19 16.02 -31.73
N GLU A 87 6.49 14.91 -31.07
CA GLU A 87 5.74 14.43 -29.90
C GLU A 87 6.30 14.92 -28.57
N ARG A 88 5.51 14.68 -27.53
CA ARG A 88 5.69 15.20 -26.17
C ARG A 88 5.38 14.12 -25.15
N LEU A 89 6.25 14.02 -24.16
CA LEU A 89 6.02 13.30 -22.91
C LEU A 89 5.69 14.32 -21.82
N THR A 90 4.58 14.15 -21.11
CA THR A 90 4.24 14.96 -19.94
C THR A 90 4.18 14.08 -18.71
N ILE A 91 4.99 14.39 -17.72
CA ILE A 91 5.08 13.72 -16.43
C ILE A 91 4.35 14.59 -15.41
N HIS A 92 3.25 14.08 -14.90
CA HIS A 92 2.35 14.80 -14.00
C HIS A 92 2.35 14.11 -12.63
N PHE A 93 2.94 14.78 -11.65
CA PHE A 93 3.02 14.32 -10.27
C PHE A 93 2.15 15.21 -9.37
N GLY A 94 1.28 14.61 -8.57
CA GLY A 94 0.41 15.33 -7.65
C GLY A 94 0.60 14.88 -6.20
N SER A 95 0.44 15.80 -5.25
CA SER A 95 0.47 15.52 -3.80
C SER A 95 -0.64 16.28 -3.09
N PHE A 96 -1.69 15.57 -2.69
CA PHE A 96 -2.94 16.16 -2.19
C PHE A 96 -3.36 15.62 -0.82
N THR A 97 -3.89 16.53 0.01
CA THR A 97 -4.50 16.19 1.30
C THR A 97 -5.98 15.86 1.09
N SER A 98 -6.28 14.57 0.95
CA SER A 98 -7.66 14.06 0.89
C SER A 98 -7.77 12.76 1.68
N ASP A 99 -8.85 12.59 2.43
CA ASP A 99 -9.17 11.35 3.15
C ASP A 99 -10.39 10.63 2.57
N GLU A 100 -11.01 11.12 1.49
CA GLU A 100 -12.31 10.64 1.02
C GLU A 100 -12.35 9.13 0.76
N THR A 101 -11.38 8.60 0.01
CA THR A 101 -11.29 7.16 -0.28
C THR A 101 -11.13 6.34 1.00
N ARG A 102 -10.24 6.77 1.91
CA ARG A 102 -9.99 6.07 3.17
C ARG A 102 -11.21 6.13 4.11
N GLN A 103 -11.93 7.24 4.12
CA GLN A 103 -13.19 7.38 4.87
C GLN A 103 -14.26 6.43 4.35
N ARG A 104 -14.38 6.27 3.02
CA ARG A 104 -15.32 5.31 2.41
C ARG A 104 -14.94 3.87 2.73
N GLU A 105 -13.66 3.53 2.64
CA GLU A 105 -13.13 2.20 2.98
C GLU A 105 -13.47 1.82 4.42
N ILE A 106 -13.04 2.61 5.41
CA ILE A 106 -13.28 2.29 6.82
C ILE A 106 -14.78 2.29 7.14
N SER A 107 -15.56 3.21 6.53
CA SER A 107 -17.02 3.24 6.68
C SER A 107 -17.69 1.97 6.13
N SER A 108 -17.19 1.40 5.03
CA SER A 108 -17.68 0.13 4.50
C SER A 108 -17.42 -1.01 5.47
N ILE A 109 -16.20 -1.09 6.03
CA ILE A 109 -15.83 -2.09 7.04
C ILE A 109 -16.69 -1.93 8.31
N GLU A 110 -16.89 -0.68 8.77
CA GLU A 110 -17.73 -0.36 9.93
C GLU A 110 -19.18 -0.84 9.75
N LYS A 111 -19.76 -0.68 8.55
CA LYS A 111 -21.13 -1.11 8.24
C LYS A 111 -21.29 -2.63 8.22
N GLN A 112 -20.25 -3.36 7.83
CA GLN A 112 -20.26 -4.83 7.79
C GLN A 112 -19.95 -5.44 9.16
N CYS A 113 -19.24 -4.72 10.03
CA CYS A 113 -18.90 -5.20 11.36
C CYS A 113 -20.15 -5.30 12.26
N SER A 114 -20.28 -6.40 13.00
CA SER A 114 -21.35 -6.60 13.99
C SER A 114 -20.97 -6.15 15.41
N LEU A 115 -19.68 -5.94 15.69
CA LEU A 115 -19.16 -5.68 17.03
C LEU A 115 -19.08 -4.19 17.36
N GLU A 116 -19.90 -3.72 18.30
CA GLU A 116 -19.89 -2.31 18.73
C GLU A 116 -18.55 -1.81 19.28
N PRO A 117 -17.78 -2.57 20.10
CA PRO A 117 -16.46 -2.13 20.52
C PRO A 117 -15.50 -1.90 19.34
N ILE A 118 -15.53 -2.76 18.33
CA ILE A 118 -14.69 -2.61 17.12
C ILE A 118 -15.15 -1.42 16.28
N LYS A 119 -16.47 -1.19 16.14
CA LYS A 119 -17.00 0.01 15.47
C LYS A 119 -16.50 1.30 16.12
N LEU A 120 -16.40 1.35 17.46
CA LEU A 120 -15.81 2.50 18.15
C LEU A 120 -14.34 2.73 17.73
N LEU A 121 -13.54 1.65 17.64
CA LEU A 121 -12.15 1.74 17.22
C LEU A 121 -12.03 2.24 15.77
N LEU A 122 -12.85 1.71 14.85
CA LEU A 122 -12.89 2.15 13.44
C LEU A 122 -13.35 3.61 13.29
N ARG A 123 -14.35 4.04 14.05
CA ARG A 123 -14.79 5.46 14.11
C ARG A 123 -13.67 6.36 14.62
N SER A 124 -12.94 5.91 15.65
CA SER A 124 -11.77 6.63 16.16
C SER A 124 -10.65 6.71 15.12
N GLU A 125 -10.44 5.68 14.31
CA GLU A 125 -9.49 5.68 13.20
C GLU A 125 -9.90 6.69 12.12
N ARG A 126 -11.17 6.72 11.71
CA ARG A 126 -11.71 7.71 10.76
C ARG A 126 -11.45 9.14 11.22
N MET A 127 -11.70 9.43 12.50
CA MET A 127 -11.40 10.74 13.09
C MET A 127 -9.90 11.05 13.08
N ARG A 128 -9.07 10.04 13.36
CA ARG A 128 -7.60 10.16 13.35
C ARG A 128 -7.08 10.48 11.96
N VAL A 129 -7.52 9.74 10.94
CA VAL A 129 -7.18 9.95 9.52
C VAL A 129 -7.56 11.37 9.09
N ARG A 130 -8.78 11.82 9.39
CA ARG A 130 -9.24 13.18 9.07
C ARG A 130 -8.34 14.25 9.67
N LYS A 131 -7.96 14.10 10.94
CA LYS A 131 -7.05 15.03 11.62
C LYS A 131 -5.67 15.08 10.96
N LEU A 132 -5.12 13.93 10.57
CA LEU A 132 -3.80 13.84 9.91
C LEU A 132 -3.82 14.44 8.50
N THR A 133 -4.91 14.27 7.77
CA THR A 133 -5.11 14.91 6.46
C THR A 133 -5.24 16.42 6.61
N GLN A 134 -6.04 16.91 7.57
CA GLN A 134 -6.20 18.34 7.82
C GLN A 134 -4.90 19.02 8.28
N SER A 135 -4.04 18.31 9.02
CA SER A 135 -2.72 18.83 9.42
C SER A 135 -1.66 18.70 8.33
N GLY A 136 -2.00 18.22 7.13
CA GLY A 136 -1.06 18.03 6.04
C GLY A 136 -0.03 16.91 6.26
N VAL A 137 -0.24 16.01 7.23
CA VAL A 137 0.66 14.87 7.48
C VAL A 137 0.40 13.75 6.48
N ARG A 138 -0.88 13.46 6.19
CA ARG A 138 -1.31 12.44 5.24
C ARG A 138 -1.58 13.08 3.87
N LYS A 139 -0.81 12.67 2.85
CA LYS A 139 -0.86 13.24 1.49
C LYS A 139 -0.90 12.12 0.45
N ASN A 140 -2.04 11.94 -0.23
CA ASN A 140 -2.12 11.02 -1.37
C ASN A 140 -1.25 11.55 -2.51
N LYS A 141 -0.56 10.65 -3.21
CA LYS A 141 0.26 11.01 -4.36
C LYS A 141 -0.09 10.18 -5.57
N PHE A 142 0.00 10.79 -6.74
CA PHE A 142 -0.11 10.10 -8.02
C PHE A 142 1.02 10.55 -8.94
N LEU A 143 1.31 9.72 -9.93
CA LEU A 143 2.28 10.00 -10.98
C LEU A 143 1.71 9.44 -12.28
N ARG A 144 1.42 10.33 -13.23
CA ARG A 144 0.79 10.00 -14.50
C ARG A 144 1.64 10.47 -15.65
N LEU A 145 1.77 9.64 -16.67
CA LEU A 145 2.50 9.96 -17.89
C LEU A 145 1.50 10.15 -19.02
N TRP A 146 1.59 11.28 -19.72
CA TRP A 146 0.82 11.55 -20.92
C TRP A 146 1.74 11.61 -22.14
N CYS A 147 1.42 10.82 -23.14
CA CYS A 147 2.15 10.73 -24.38
C CYS A 147 1.27 11.20 -25.53
N THR A 148 1.88 11.78 -26.56
CA THR A 148 1.18 12.33 -27.72
C THR A 148 1.52 11.54 -28.98
N TYR A 149 0.54 11.47 -29.88
CA TYR A 149 0.69 11.08 -31.28
C TYR A 149 -0.08 12.11 -32.12
N THR A 150 0.62 12.82 -32.99
CA THR A 150 0.12 14.02 -33.66
C THR A 150 0.07 13.80 -35.16
N VAL A 151 -1.09 14.09 -35.76
CA VAL A 151 -1.31 14.06 -37.21
C VAL A 151 -1.61 15.47 -37.67
N GLU A 152 -0.66 16.08 -38.39
CA GLU A 152 -0.81 17.39 -39.00
C GLU A 152 -1.29 17.25 -40.46
N GLU A 153 -2.18 18.13 -40.92
CA GLU A 153 -2.70 18.07 -42.30
C GLU A 153 -1.63 18.43 -43.37
N ASP A 154 -0.47 18.98 -42.98
CA ASP A 154 0.50 19.64 -43.87
C ASP A 154 1.88 18.94 -44.04
N GLU A 155 2.08 17.70 -43.56
CA GLU A 155 3.33 16.99 -43.87
C GLU A 155 3.36 16.44 -45.31
N LYS A 156 3.92 17.28 -46.20
CA LYS A 156 4.54 16.99 -47.52
C LYS A 156 3.73 16.11 -48.49
N LEU A 157 2.80 16.76 -49.18
CA LEU A 157 2.40 16.35 -50.54
C LEU A 157 3.22 17.17 -51.56
N GLN A 158 4.29 16.56 -52.10
CA GLN A 158 4.83 16.99 -53.38
C GLN A 158 3.82 16.61 -54.47
N ASP A 159 2.91 17.53 -54.81
CA ASP A 159 2.52 17.83 -56.20
C ASP A 159 1.35 18.82 -56.24
N PHE A 160 1.57 19.98 -56.88
CA PHE A 160 0.53 21.01 -57.08
C PHE A 160 -0.67 20.50 -57.90
N ALA A 161 -0.53 19.37 -58.62
CA ALA A 161 -1.61 18.73 -59.38
C ALA A 161 -2.64 18.01 -58.47
N GLU A 162 -2.23 17.49 -57.31
CA GLU A 162 -3.09 16.70 -56.42
C GLU A 162 -4.07 17.57 -55.62
N ILE A 163 -3.73 18.83 -55.38
CA ILE A 163 -4.56 19.82 -54.68
C ILE A 163 -5.82 20.16 -55.51
N GLY A 164 -5.69 20.19 -56.84
CA GLY A 164 -6.83 20.38 -57.76
C GLY A 164 -7.77 19.17 -57.78
N LEU A 165 -7.22 17.96 -57.78
CA LEU A 165 -7.96 16.69 -57.76
C LEU A 165 -8.69 16.46 -56.44
N LYS A 166 -8.10 16.79 -55.28
CA LYS A 166 -8.75 16.65 -53.95
C LYS A 166 -9.88 17.66 -53.74
N LYS A 167 -9.79 18.88 -54.30
CA LYS A 167 -10.91 19.85 -54.27
C LYS A 167 -12.08 19.37 -55.13
N LEU A 168 -11.82 18.82 -56.32
CA LEU A 168 -12.84 18.22 -57.18
C LEU A 168 -13.47 16.97 -56.55
N GLN A 169 -12.67 16.13 -55.90
CA GLN A 169 -13.17 14.98 -55.11
C GLN A 169 -14.02 15.42 -53.92
N LYS A 170 -13.60 16.41 -53.11
CA LYS A 170 -14.42 16.93 -52.00
C LYS A 170 -15.78 17.47 -52.47
N ILE A 171 -15.82 18.13 -53.63
CA ILE A 171 -17.06 18.62 -54.24
C ILE A 171 -17.92 17.44 -54.72
N TRP A 172 -17.32 16.46 -55.41
CA TRP A 172 -18.01 15.24 -55.86
C TRP A 172 -18.60 14.44 -54.68
N TYR A 173 -17.85 14.25 -53.60
CA TYR A 173 -18.31 13.48 -52.44
C TYR A 173 -19.34 14.23 -51.57
N SER A 174 -19.29 15.57 -51.55
CA SER A 174 -20.38 16.38 -50.99
C SER A 174 -21.67 16.27 -51.79
N PHE A 175 -21.55 15.92 -53.07
CA PHE A 175 -22.65 15.70 -53.99
C PHE A 175 -23.21 14.27 -53.91
N THR A 176 -22.40 13.26 -53.55
CA THR A 176 -22.81 11.84 -53.45
C THR A 176 -23.26 11.39 -52.05
N GLY A 177 -23.07 12.21 -51.01
CA GLY A 177 -23.49 11.87 -49.63
C GLY A 177 -22.55 10.92 -48.87
N GLU A 178 -21.40 10.55 -49.44
CA GLU A 178 -20.41 9.61 -48.87
C GLU A 178 -19.39 10.27 -47.91
N ILE A 179 -19.60 11.54 -47.52
CA ILE A 179 -18.67 12.25 -46.61
C ILE A 179 -18.52 11.57 -45.25
N HIS A 180 -19.60 10.97 -44.73
CA HIS A 180 -19.57 10.29 -43.43
C HIS A 180 -18.70 9.03 -43.44
N SER A 181 -18.75 8.22 -44.51
CA SER A 181 -17.93 7.01 -44.62
C SER A 181 -16.45 7.33 -44.82
N LEU A 182 -16.12 8.37 -45.61
CA LEU A 182 -14.74 8.83 -45.78
C LEU A 182 -14.14 9.41 -44.49
N ASN A 183 -14.89 10.22 -43.76
CA ASN A 183 -14.43 10.76 -42.47
C ASN A 183 -14.27 9.65 -41.43
N LYS A 184 -15.20 8.69 -41.38
CA LYS A 184 -15.10 7.51 -40.52
C LYS A 184 -13.82 6.73 -40.81
N ASN A 185 -13.55 6.43 -42.09
CA ASN A 185 -12.34 5.71 -42.50
C ASN A 185 -11.06 6.50 -42.18
N ARG A 186 -11.05 7.83 -42.36
CA ARG A 186 -9.90 8.68 -41.98
C ARG A 186 -9.62 8.60 -40.48
N ILE A 187 -10.64 8.76 -39.65
CA ILE A 187 -10.50 8.70 -38.18
C ILE A 187 -10.10 7.30 -37.72
N GLU A 188 -10.71 6.26 -38.29
CA GLU A 188 -10.34 4.87 -38.02
C GLU A 188 -8.85 4.61 -38.33
N ASN A 189 -8.36 5.05 -39.49
CA ASN A 189 -6.95 4.91 -39.85
C ASN A 189 -6.03 5.68 -38.89
N ILE A 190 -6.38 6.92 -38.52
CA ILE A 190 -5.61 7.71 -37.55
C ILE A 190 -5.55 6.98 -36.20
N LEU A 191 -6.68 6.46 -35.71
CA LEU A 191 -6.73 5.76 -34.43
C LEU A 191 -5.93 4.44 -34.49
N ARG A 192 -6.06 3.65 -35.57
CA ARG A 192 -5.28 2.42 -35.77
C ARG A 192 -3.77 2.72 -35.82
N ASN A 193 -3.35 3.71 -36.58
CA ASN A 193 -1.94 4.10 -36.65
C ASN A 193 -1.44 4.67 -35.32
N SER A 194 -2.25 5.45 -34.62
CA SER A 194 -1.89 5.97 -33.29
C SER A 194 -1.70 4.85 -32.27
N PHE A 195 -2.36 3.71 -32.43
CA PHE A 195 -2.15 2.53 -31.59
C PHE A 195 -0.82 1.85 -31.91
N ILE A 196 -0.57 1.57 -33.19
CA ILE A 196 0.62 0.82 -33.64
C ILE A 196 1.88 1.67 -33.52
N ASP A 197 1.88 2.86 -34.10
CA ASP A 197 3.06 3.72 -34.19
C ASP A 197 3.20 4.66 -32.99
N GLY A 198 2.09 4.97 -32.31
CA GLY A 198 2.08 5.84 -31.13
C GLY A 198 2.15 5.07 -29.82
N PHE A 199 1.06 4.38 -29.45
CA PHE A 199 0.91 3.73 -28.15
C PHE A 199 1.98 2.67 -27.91
N GLN A 200 2.19 1.72 -28.82
CA GLN A 200 3.16 0.65 -28.63
C GLN A 200 4.61 1.19 -28.55
N SER A 201 4.93 2.19 -29.37
CA SER A 201 6.23 2.87 -29.33
C SER A 201 6.47 3.55 -27.97
N TRP A 202 5.48 4.32 -27.50
CA TRP A 202 5.57 4.99 -26.19
C TRP A 202 5.65 4.00 -25.02
N GLU A 203 4.87 2.93 -25.07
CA GLU A 203 4.91 1.88 -24.05
C GLU A 203 6.29 1.22 -23.99
N GLN A 204 6.91 0.96 -25.14
CA GLN A 204 8.28 0.43 -25.22
C GLN A 204 9.31 1.42 -24.65
N ILE A 205 9.21 2.71 -24.98
CA ILE A 205 10.12 3.74 -24.44
C ILE A 205 9.98 3.82 -22.91
N ILE A 206 8.76 3.90 -22.39
CA ILE A 206 8.52 4.08 -20.96
C ILE A 206 8.87 2.83 -20.17
N SER A 207 8.44 1.66 -20.63
CA SER A 207 8.58 0.42 -19.86
C SER A 207 9.97 -0.20 -20.04
N ASN A 208 10.44 -0.32 -21.28
CA ASN A 208 11.65 -1.09 -21.59
C ASN A 208 12.91 -0.21 -21.58
N LYS A 209 12.83 1.05 -22.04
CA LYS A 209 14.00 1.94 -22.08
C LYS A 209 14.17 2.69 -20.76
N MET A 210 13.13 3.37 -20.29
CA MET A 210 13.17 4.07 -19.00
C MET A 210 13.11 3.13 -17.79
N GLY A 211 12.66 1.88 -17.98
CA GLY A 211 12.55 0.91 -16.88
C GLY A 211 11.40 1.22 -15.90
N LEU A 212 10.40 2.01 -16.31
CA LEU A 212 9.31 2.42 -15.44
C LEU A 212 8.20 1.36 -15.41
N SER A 213 7.69 1.08 -14.22
CA SER A 213 6.50 0.24 -14.06
C SER A 213 5.24 1.07 -14.29
N VAL A 214 4.59 0.83 -15.43
CA VAL A 214 3.42 1.59 -15.86
C VAL A 214 2.24 0.71 -16.24
N THR A 215 1.04 1.27 -16.16
CA THR A 215 -0.20 0.63 -16.61
C THR A 215 -0.99 1.63 -17.46
N PRO A 216 -1.38 1.27 -18.69
CA PRO A 216 -2.21 2.15 -19.52
C PRO A 216 -3.59 2.35 -18.87
N LEU A 217 -4.12 3.57 -18.94
CA LEU A 217 -5.44 3.89 -18.42
C LEU A 217 -6.56 3.48 -19.39
N SER A 218 -7.70 3.08 -18.83
CA SER A 218 -8.94 2.86 -19.59
C SER A 218 -9.60 4.17 -20.01
N SER A 219 -10.62 4.07 -20.86
CA SER A 219 -11.40 5.22 -21.31
C SER A 219 -12.11 5.94 -20.14
N GLU A 220 -12.61 5.17 -19.18
CA GLU A 220 -13.26 5.63 -17.96
C GLU A 220 -12.27 6.26 -16.99
N GLU A 221 -11.06 5.69 -16.86
CA GLU A 221 -10.01 6.23 -16.00
C GLU A 221 -9.44 7.56 -16.54
N ILE A 222 -9.30 7.68 -17.87
CA ILE A 222 -8.96 8.93 -18.54
C ILE A 222 -10.06 9.97 -18.29
N TRP A 223 -11.33 9.59 -18.46
CA TRP A 223 -12.44 10.51 -18.21
C TRP A 223 -12.49 10.95 -16.74
N GLY A 224 -12.32 10.03 -15.79
CA GLY A 224 -12.25 10.34 -14.37
C GLY A 224 -11.13 11.32 -14.04
N THR A 225 -9.96 11.14 -14.66
CA THR A 225 -8.84 12.07 -14.51
C THR A 225 -9.18 13.47 -15.01
N VAL A 226 -9.84 13.58 -16.16
CA VAL A 226 -10.24 14.88 -16.73
C VAL A 226 -11.35 15.51 -15.88
N TRP A 227 -12.28 14.69 -15.37
CA TRP A 227 -13.39 15.09 -14.52
C TRP A 227 -12.91 15.71 -13.19
N GLU A 228 -11.93 15.09 -12.54
CA GLU A 228 -11.35 15.54 -11.26
C GLU A 228 -10.69 16.92 -11.33
N ILE A 229 -10.31 17.40 -12.52
CA ILE A 229 -9.77 18.76 -12.70
C ILE A 229 -10.83 19.82 -12.37
N PHE A 230 -12.12 19.52 -12.65
CA PHE A 230 -13.22 20.48 -12.55
C PHE A 230 -14.22 20.14 -11.44
N ASN A 231 -14.36 18.86 -11.09
CA ASN A 231 -15.46 18.35 -10.26
C ASN A 231 -14.94 17.52 -9.07
N ASN A 232 -15.70 17.52 -7.95
CA ASN A 232 -15.41 16.70 -6.75
C ASN A 232 -16.38 15.51 -6.60
N SER A 233 -17.35 15.40 -7.51
CA SER A 233 -18.31 14.30 -7.56
C SER A 233 -17.74 13.12 -8.32
N LEU A 234 -18.45 11.99 -8.26
CA LEU A 234 -18.10 10.82 -9.08
C LEU A 234 -18.27 11.16 -10.57
N PRO A 235 -17.34 10.73 -11.44
CA PRO A 235 -17.45 10.95 -12.88
C PRO A 235 -18.74 10.37 -13.45
N THR A 236 -19.36 11.10 -14.38
CA THR A 236 -20.43 10.56 -15.21
C THR A 236 -19.89 9.50 -16.18
N PRO A 237 -20.75 8.65 -16.77
CA PRO A 237 -20.33 7.77 -17.87
C PRO A 237 -19.69 8.59 -19.00
N VAL A 238 -18.71 8.00 -19.69
CA VAL A 238 -18.02 8.67 -20.81
C VAL A 238 -19.06 9.10 -21.86
N PRO A 239 -19.12 10.39 -22.23
CA PRO A 239 -20.06 10.86 -23.25
C PRO A 239 -19.60 10.45 -24.65
N ASN A 240 -20.50 9.79 -25.41
CA ASN A 240 -20.30 9.37 -26.80
C ASN A 240 -18.92 8.71 -27.07
N PRO A 241 -18.55 7.64 -26.33
CA PRO A 241 -17.24 7.02 -26.49
C PRO A 241 -17.13 6.36 -27.87
N LEU A 242 -15.98 6.54 -28.50
CA LEU A 242 -15.58 5.77 -29.67
C LEU A 242 -15.02 4.42 -29.23
N LYS A 243 -15.31 3.36 -29.97
CA LYS A 243 -14.76 2.03 -29.74
C LYS A 243 -14.12 1.51 -31.01
N LEU A 244 -12.81 1.32 -30.96
CA LEU A 244 -12.01 0.75 -32.04
C LEU A 244 -11.73 -0.72 -31.74
N THR A 245 -12.24 -1.60 -32.59
CA THR A 245 -11.94 -3.05 -32.54
C THR A 245 -10.98 -3.44 -33.66
N SER A 246 -10.56 -4.71 -33.70
CA SER A 246 -9.80 -5.24 -34.84
C SER A 246 -10.48 -5.04 -36.19
N ASN A 247 -11.81 -4.98 -36.24
CA ASN A 247 -12.56 -5.01 -37.49
C ASN A 247 -13.23 -3.68 -37.85
N GLU A 248 -13.62 -2.87 -36.85
CA GLU A 248 -14.36 -1.64 -37.10
C GLU A 248 -14.18 -0.57 -36.02
N LEU A 249 -14.38 0.68 -36.41
CA LEU A 249 -14.66 1.80 -35.52
C LEU A 249 -16.19 1.96 -35.34
N SER A 250 -16.64 2.05 -34.09
CA SER A 250 -18.02 2.32 -33.73
C SER A 250 -18.11 3.49 -32.74
N GLU A 251 -19.25 4.18 -32.72
CA GLU A 251 -19.57 5.22 -31.74
C GLU A 251 -20.80 4.76 -30.97
N ASN A 252 -20.76 4.80 -29.65
CA ASN A 252 -21.93 4.56 -28.82
C ASN A 252 -22.52 5.89 -28.38
N GLN A 253 -23.58 6.35 -29.04
CA GLN A 253 -24.21 7.63 -28.70
C GLN A 253 -24.97 7.52 -27.38
N THR A 254 -24.42 8.11 -26.32
CA THR A 254 -24.99 8.15 -24.97
C THR A 254 -25.55 9.52 -24.60
N SER A 255 -25.29 10.56 -25.41
CA SER A 255 -25.66 11.94 -25.16
C SER A 255 -25.84 12.75 -26.45
N ASP A 256 -26.82 13.67 -26.45
CA ASP A 256 -27.01 14.64 -27.54
C ASP A 256 -26.01 15.81 -27.48
N PHE A 257 -25.37 16.02 -26.33
CA PHE A 257 -24.37 17.07 -26.13
C PHE A 257 -22.95 16.57 -26.37
N HIS A 258 -22.11 17.46 -26.91
CA HIS A 258 -20.67 17.24 -27.09
C HIS A 258 -19.96 17.05 -25.73
N ILE A 259 -18.93 16.21 -25.67
CA ILE A 259 -18.18 15.87 -24.44
C ILE A 259 -17.71 17.10 -23.63
N LYS A 260 -17.40 18.20 -24.30
CA LYS A 260 -17.01 19.48 -23.69
C LYS A 260 -18.07 20.04 -22.74
N HIS A 261 -19.36 19.86 -23.05
CA HIS A 261 -20.46 20.32 -22.22
C HIS A 261 -20.52 19.55 -20.90
N HIS A 262 -20.21 18.25 -20.94
CA HIS A 262 -20.19 17.38 -19.76
C HIS A 262 -19.02 17.65 -18.81
N LEU A 263 -17.98 18.38 -19.24
CA LEU A 263 -16.83 18.68 -18.36
C LEU A 263 -17.21 19.44 -17.09
N LEU A 264 -18.25 20.29 -17.18
CA LEU A 264 -18.62 21.23 -16.14
C LEU A 264 -19.96 20.81 -15.53
N GLU A 265 -19.91 20.12 -14.39
CA GLU A 265 -21.13 19.62 -13.72
C GLU A 265 -22.04 20.75 -13.22
N ASN A 266 -21.46 21.81 -12.66
CA ASN A 266 -22.19 22.91 -12.07
C ASN A 266 -21.40 24.23 -12.15
N GLU A 267 -21.98 25.33 -11.67
CA GLU A 267 -21.35 26.66 -11.72
C GLU A 267 -19.98 26.72 -11.03
N LYS A 268 -19.74 25.90 -9.99
CA LYS A 268 -18.45 25.86 -9.29
C LYS A 268 -17.37 25.12 -10.08
N SER A 269 -17.77 24.29 -11.03
CA SER A 269 -16.87 23.59 -11.97
C SER A 269 -16.30 24.54 -13.03
N VAL A 270 -16.93 25.69 -13.25
CA VAL A 270 -16.45 26.69 -14.23
C VAL A 270 -15.23 27.42 -13.66
N PRO A 271 -14.05 27.33 -14.30
CA PRO A 271 -12.88 28.05 -13.82
C PRO A 271 -13.03 29.57 -14.02
N VAL A 272 -12.66 30.31 -12.98
CA VAL A 272 -12.54 31.77 -13.01
C VAL A 272 -11.08 32.12 -13.25
N PHE A 273 -10.81 32.76 -14.38
CA PHE A 273 -9.47 33.12 -14.80
C PHE A 273 -9.10 34.52 -14.34
N ASP A 274 -7.96 34.61 -13.65
CA ASP A 274 -7.26 35.84 -13.34
C ASP A 274 -5.83 35.77 -13.93
N LYS A 275 -5.18 36.92 -14.05
CA LYS A 275 -3.79 37.00 -14.50
C LYS A 275 -2.82 36.29 -13.53
N LYS A 276 -3.11 36.35 -12.21
CA LYS A 276 -2.24 35.85 -11.13
C LYS A 276 -2.63 34.48 -10.58
N TRP A 277 -3.85 34.03 -10.85
CA TRP A 277 -4.39 32.77 -10.32
C TRP A 277 -5.56 32.25 -11.15
N VAL A 278 -5.92 30.99 -10.94
CA VAL A 278 -7.19 30.41 -11.39
C VAL A 278 -7.99 30.00 -10.17
N ARG A 279 -9.28 30.33 -10.12
CA ARG A 279 -10.16 29.77 -9.10
C ARG A 279 -10.99 28.68 -9.74
N ILE A 280 -10.90 27.48 -9.18
CA ILE A 280 -11.67 26.30 -9.57
C ILE A 280 -12.24 25.70 -8.30
N GLN A 281 -13.55 25.44 -8.28
CA GLN A 281 -14.28 25.02 -7.08
C GLN A 281 -14.05 25.98 -5.89
N ASP A 282 -13.57 25.47 -4.76
CA ASP A 282 -13.27 26.21 -3.53
C ASP A 282 -11.77 26.58 -3.40
N LYS A 283 -10.95 26.38 -4.44
CA LYS A 283 -9.51 26.62 -4.40
C LYS A 283 -9.04 27.64 -5.43
N TYR A 284 -8.05 28.43 -5.03
CA TYR A 284 -7.22 29.26 -5.88
C TYR A 284 -5.94 28.51 -6.23
N VAL A 285 -5.54 28.60 -7.48
CA VAL A 285 -4.39 27.92 -8.07
C VAL A 285 -3.39 28.96 -8.53
N GLY A 286 -2.17 28.90 -8.00
CA GLY A 286 -1.02 29.69 -8.44
C GLY A 286 -0.07 28.81 -9.25
N ALA A 287 0.47 29.36 -10.33
CA ALA A 287 1.47 28.68 -11.15
C ALA A 287 2.86 29.24 -10.90
N LEU A 288 3.87 28.37 -10.79
CA LEU A 288 5.28 28.74 -10.80
C LEU A 288 6.02 27.97 -11.88
N ASN A 289 7.10 28.53 -12.40
CA ASN A 289 7.99 27.85 -13.36
C ASN A 289 9.44 28.29 -13.15
N PHE A 290 10.38 27.47 -13.63
CA PHE A 290 11.78 27.89 -13.63
C PHE A 290 12.01 29.03 -14.63
N SER A 291 12.69 30.09 -14.17
CA SER A 291 13.25 31.15 -15.02
C SER A 291 14.74 30.95 -15.28
N GLN A 292 15.43 30.23 -14.39
CA GLN A 292 16.84 29.87 -14.51
C GLN A 292 17.05 28.38 -14.22
N LYS A 293 18.05 27.79 -14.87
CA LYS A 293 18.42 26.37 -14.71
C LYS A 293 19.05 26.09 -13.32
N PRO A 294 18.90 24.88 -12.79
CA PRO A 294 19.76 24.38 -11.71
C PRO A 294 21.24 24.39 -12.09
N GLY A 295 22.12 24.51 -11.10
CA GLY A 295 23.57 24.60 -11.28
C GLY A 295 24.28 23.24 -11.41
N GLY A 296 23.53 22.15 -11.59
CA GLY A 296 24.04 20.78 -11.52
C GLY A 296 23.80 20.12 -10.17
N TRP A 297 24.20 18.85 -10.06
CA TRP A 297 24.01 17.99 -8.90
C TRP A 297 25.32 17.31 -8.52
N VAL A 298 25.43 16.88 -7.26
CA VAL A 298 26.64 16.21 -6.74
C VAL A 298 26.80 14.83 -7.37
N ASP A 299 25.70 14.10 -7.50
CA ASP A 299 25.63 12.75 -8.06
C ASP A 299 24.25 12.49 -8.69
N GLU A 300 24.12 11.37 -9.40
CA GLU A 300 22.90 10.94 -10.09
C GLU A 300 21.75 10.69 -9.09
N TYR A 301 22.06 10.29 -7.85
CA TYR A 301 21.05 10.07 -6.82
C TYR A 301 20.37 11.38 -6.39
N SER A 302 21.17 12.39 -6.10
CA SER A 302 20.72 13.75 -5.78
C SER A 302 19.98 14.36 -6.95
N GLN A 303 20.42 14.06 -8.18
CA GLN A 303 19.75 14.49 -9.39
C GLN A 303 18.35 13.89 -9.54
N LEU A 304 18.19 12.58 -9.42
CA LEU A 304 16.88 11.92 -9.49
C LEU A 304 15.92 12.44 -8.40
N ARG A 305 16.45 12.76 -7.22
CA ARG A 305 15.66 13.20 -6.07
C ARG A 305 15.37 14.70 -6.04
N TYR A 306 15.93 15.50 -6.94
CA TYR A 306 15.89 16.97 -6.89
C TYR A 306 14.48 17.55 -6.66
N LEU A 307 13.49 17.13 -7.45
CA LEU A 307 12.11 17.59 -7.30
C LEU A 307 11.39 16.90 -6.12
N TRP A 308 11.76 15.65 -5.82
CA TRP A 308 11.18 14.89 -4.70
C TRP A 308 11.58 15.46 -3.34
N GLU A 309 12.80 15.96 -3.16
CA GLU A 309 13.24 16.63 -1.93
C GLU A 309 12.44 17.90 -1.61
N VAL A 310 11.90 18.55 -2.63
CA VAL A 310 10.96 19.67 -2.46
C VAL A 310 9.57 19.13 -2.14
N MET A 311 9.04 18.21 -2.95
CA MET A 311 7.68 17.68 -2.77
C MET A 311 7.47 16.87 -1.49
N SER A 312 8.55 16.32 -0.92
CA SER A 312 8.49 15.50 0.29
C SER A 312 8.44 16.30 1.59
N ARG A 313 8.67 17.63 1.53
CA ARG A 313 8.67 18.51 2.72
C ARG A 313 7.29 18.53 3.38
N GLU A 314 7.27 18.56 4.72
CA GLU A 314 6.02 18.56 5.49
C GLU A 314 5.11 19.76 5.15
N LYS A 315 5.67 20.97 4.93
CA LYS A 315 4.90 22.18 4.57
C LYS A 315 4.32 22.15 3.14
N ILE A 316 4.82 21.30 2.23
CA ILE A 316 4.34 21.24 0.84
C ILE A 316 3.20 20.24 0.71
N ALA A 317 1.99 20.74 0.51
CA ALA A 317 0.78 19.96 0.32
C ALA A 317 -0.12 20.64 -0.72
N ASP A 318 -1.06 19.88 -1.30
CA ASP A 318 -1.95 20.33 -2.37
C ASP A 318 -1.17 21.05 -3.48
N THR A 319 -0.17 20.34 -4.01
CA THR A 319 0.77 20.86 -5.00
C THR A 319 1.02 19.80 -6.05
N GLU A 320 1.16 20.25 -7.29
CA GLU A 320 1.43 19.42 -8.46
C GLU A 320 2.70 19.89 -9.17
N ILE A 321 3.39 18.96 -9.82
CA ILE A 321 4.48 19.22 -10.75
C ILE A 321 4.08 18.65 -12.11
N ILE A 322 4.17 19.48 -13.14
CA ILE A 322 3.99 19.09 -14.52
C ILE A 322 5.30 19.36 -15.25
N CYS A 323 5.95 18.29 -15.70
CA CYS A 323 7.15 18.35 -16.52
C CYS A 323 6.81 17.86 -17.93
N GLN A 324 6.86 18.74 -18.93
CA GLN A 324 6.66 18.38 -20.33
C GLN A 324 7.97 18.48 -21.10
N ILE A 325 8.28 17.40 -21.84
CA ILE A 325 9.52 17.21 -22.57
C ILE A 325 9.22 16.93 -24.04
N SER A 326 9.99 17.56 -24.93
CA SER A 326 9.97 17.32 -26.38
C SER A 326 11.36 17.50 -26.97
N LYS A 327 11.70 16.78 -28.04
CA LYS A 327 12.98 16.98 -28.75
C LYS A 327 13.12 18.41 -29.28
N ALA A 328 14.29 19.01 -29.08
CA ALA A 328 14.66 20.25 -29.76
C ALA A 328 15.17 19.92 -31.18
N ASN A 329 15.09 20.89 -32.09
CA ASN A 329 15.65 20.72 -33.43
C ASN A 329 17.19 20.74 -33.36
N GLU A 330 17.83 19.59 -33.57
CA GLU A 330 19.28 19.42 -33.44
C GLU A 330 20.08 20.31 -34.39
N THR A 331 19.59 20.55 -35.61
CA THR A 331 20.25 21.41 -36.60
C THR A 331 20.33 22.84 -36.10
N ILE A 332 19.20 23.38 -35.63
CA ILE A 332 19.13 24.75 -35.09
C ILE A 332 20.01 24.88 -33.84
N THR A 333 20.02 23.86 -32.97
CA THR A 333 20.83 23.86 -31.75
C THR A 333 22.32 23.84 -32.04
N LYS A 334 22.78 22.97 -32.97
CA LYS A 334 24.18 22.93 -33.42
C LYS A 334 24.62 24.27 -34.03
N THR A 335 23.79 24.87 -34.88
CA THR A 335 24.07 26.18 -35.48
C THR A 335 24.15 27.29 -34.42
N ASN A 336 23.25 27.30 -33.43
CA ASN A 336 23.27 28.28 -32.35
C ASN A 336 24.50 28.13 -31.44
N LEU A 337 24.89 26.91 -31.09
CA LEU A 337 26.11 26.65 -30.31
C LEU A 337 27.35 27.11 -31.08
N GLN A 338 27.48 26.77 -32.37
CA GLN A 338 28.57 27.24 -33.22
C GLN A 338 28.62 28.78 -33.30
N ARG A 339 27.45 29.43 -33.38
CA ARG A 339 27.35 30.90 -33.39
C ARG A 339 27.80 31.51 -32.07
N LEU A 340 27.36 30.95 -30.93
CA LEU A 340 27.78 31.40 -29.60
C LEU A 340 29.29 31.24 -29.40
N THR A 341 29.86 30.10 -29.79
CA THR A 341 31.32 29.88 -29.72
C THR A 341 32.07 30.93 -30.56
N LYS A 342 31.62 31.21 -31.79
CA LYS A 342 32.21 32.26 -32.63
C LYS A 342 32.11 33.65 -31.99
N GLN A 343 30.93 34.02 -31.48
CA GLN A 343 30.72 35.31 -30.82
C GLN A 343 31.59 35.46 -29.56
N SER A 344 31.71 34.43 -28.74
CA SER A 344 32.55 34.46 -27.54
C SER A 344 34.03 34.54 -27.89
N ILE A 345 34.52 33.80 -28.91
CA ILE A 345 35.89 33.91 -29.40
C ILE A 345 36.19 35.32 -29.91
N THR A 346 35.27 35.92 -30.67
CA THR A 346 35.42 37.30 -31.14
C THR A 346 35.42 38.30 -29.99
N SER A 347 34.55 38.12 -28.98
CA SER A 347 34.52 38.95 -27.76
C SER A 347 35.82 38.84 -26.97
N THR A 348 36.33 37.62 -26.79
CA THR A 348 37.63 37.39 -26.15
C THR A 348 38.75 38.09 -26.91
N ALA A 349 38.83 37.90 -28.23
CA ALA A 349 39.85 38.54 -29.08
C ALA A 349 39.81 40.07 -28.97
N MET A 350 38.61 40.68 -29.07
CA MET A 350 38.42 42.13 -28.92
C MET A 350 38.77 42.64 -27.51
N SER A 351 38.49 41.84 -26.47
CA SER A 351 38.80 42.20 -25.08
C SER A 351 40.30 42.09 -24.76
N THR A 352 41.01 41.12 -25.36
CA THR A 352 42.49 41.05 -25.32
C THR A 352 43.12 42.25 -26.05
N ASP A 353 42.55 42.68 -27.17
CA ASP A 353 43.02 43.87 -27.90
C ASP A 353 42.79 45.17 -27.11
N SER A 354 41.78 45.22 -26.22
CA SER A 354 41.49 46.37 -25.34
C SER A 354 42.13 46.27 -23.95
N GLY A 355 42.98 45.27 -23.68
CA GLY A 355 43.69 45.13 -22.40
C GLY A 355 42.83 44.69 -21.20
N SER A 356 41.64 44.13 -21.43
CA SER A 356 40.72 43.66 -20.38
C SER A 356 40.40 42.18 -20.55
N ILE A 357 40.57 41.37 -19.50
CA ILE A 357 40.24 39.94 -19.56
C ILE A 357 38.74 39.74 -19.30
N ASP A 358 37.98 39.40 -20.33
CA ASP A 358 36.57 39.04 -20.19
C ASP A 358 36.43 37.58 -19.69
N VAL A 359 36.45 37.42 -18.37
CA VAL A 359 36.26 36.13 -17.67
C VAL A 359 34.95 35.44 -18.07
N LYS A 360 33.91 36.21 -18.40
CA LYS A 360 32.60 35.68 -18.83
C LYS A 360 32.68 35.10 -20.23
N ALA A 361 33.39 35.75 -21.15
CA ALA A 361 33.64 35.19 -22.48
C ALA A 361 34.47 33.90 -22.42
N GLY A 362 35.48 33.85 -21.54
CA GLY A 362 36.27 32.63 -21.29
C GLY A 362 35.42 31.45 -20.78
N LEU A 363 34.60 31.67 -19.75
CA LEU A 363 33.67 30.66 -19.23
C LEU A 363 32.66 30.21 -20.30
N ASN A 364 32.12 31.14 -21.09
CA ASN A 364 31.19 30.80 -22.18
C ASN A 364 31.85 29.93 -23.27
N ILE A 365 33.16 30.09 -23.54
CA ILE A 365 33.90 29.25 -24.47
C ILE A 365 34.03 27.84 -23.90
N GLU A 366 34.45 27.69 -22.64
CA GLU A 366 34.54 26.39 -21.96
C GLU A 366 33.19 25.65 -21.93
N GLU A 367 32.12 26.33 -21.52
CA GLU A 367 30.76 25.79 -21.51
C GLU A 367 30.29 25.39 -22.92
N SER A 368 30.61 26.19 -23.94
CA SER A 368 30.24 25.88 -25.33
C SER A 368 30.99 24.65 -25.87
N VAL A 369 32.27 24.51 -25.52
CA VAL A 369 33.09 23.36 -25.91
C VAL A 369 32.59 22.08 -25.21
N GLU A 370 32.26 22.16 -23.92
CA GLU A 370 31.68 21.03 -23.21
C GLU A 370 30.30 20.65 -23.77
N ALA A 371 29.44 21.63 -24.04
CA ALA A 371 28.15 21.40 -24.70
C ALA A 371 28.29 20.70 -26.06
N GLN A 372 29.29 21.10 -26.88
CA GLN A 372 29.59 20.42 -28.14
C GLN A 372 30.08 18.99 -27.89
N ARG A 373 30.97 18.78 -26.91
CA ARG A 373 31.47 17.45 -26.53
C ARG A 373 30.33 16.53 -26.10
N THR A 374 29.37 17.01 -25.31
CA THR A 374 28.19 16.26 -24.86
C THR A 374 27.27 15.87 -26.02
N LEU A 375 27.09 16.75 -27.01
CA LEU A 375 26.39 16.42 -28.26
C LEU A 375 27.13 15.34 -29.07
N TYR A 376 28.45 15.45 -29.22
CA TYR A 376 29.26 14.45 -29.92
C TYR A 376 29.26 13.09 -29.22
N LYS A 377 29.14 13.07 -27.88
CA LYS A 377 28.96 11.85 -27.07
C LYS A 377 27.54 11.24 -27.18
N GLY A 378 26.67 11.78 -28.02
CA GLY A 378 25.34 11.22 -28.29
C GLY A 378 24.22 11.69 -27.34
N SER A 379 24.40 12.79 -26.61
CA SER A 379 23.29 13.42 -25.87
C SER A 379 22.38 14.20 -26.81
N ALA A 380 21.07 14.11 -26.59
CA ALA A 380 20.10 14.93 -27.31
C ALA A 380 19.78 16.21 -26.51
N VAL A 381 19.33 17.25 -27.20
CA VAL A 381 18.85 18.49 -26.58
C VAL A 381 17.33 18.48 -26.57
N LEU A 382 16.76 18.77 -25.42
CA LEU A 382 15.34 18.70 -25.14
C LEU A 382 14.82 20.07 -24.74
N HIS A 383 13.60 20.40 -25.19
CA HIS A 383 12.82 21.45 -24.56
C HIS A 383 12.11 20.88 -23.34
N THR A 384 12.42 21.42 -22.17
CA THR A 384 11.81 21.02 -20.90
C THR A 384 11.02 22.19 -20.32
N ALA A 385 9.75 21.94 -20.00
CA ALA A 385 8.86 22.86 -19.32
C ALA A 385 8.47 22.25 -17.97
N VAL A 386 8.88 22.88 -16.87
CA VAL A 386 8.48 22.47 -15.51
C VAL A 386 7.60 23.54 -14.91
N VAL A 387 6.40 23.16 -14.52
CA VAL A 387 5.43 24.03 -13.86
C VAL A 387 4.99 23.40 -12.55
N PHE A 388 4.89 24.23 -11.51
CA PHE A 388 4.32 23.88 -10.23
C PHE A 388 2.95 24.54 -10.08
N LEU A 389 1.93 23.77 -9.70
CA LEU A 389 0.61 24.30 -9.38
C LEU A 389 0.38 24.18 -7.86
N VAL A 390 0.07 25.28 -7.20
CA VAL A 390 -0.18 25.34 -5.75
C VAL A 390 -1.66 25.66 -5.52
N HIS A 391 -2.37 24.82 -4.78
CA HIS A 391 -3.82 24.93 -4.59
C HIS A 391 -4.16 25.33 -3.16
N ARG A 392 -4.82 26.47 -2.94
CA ARG A 392 -5.18 26.96 -1.59
C ARG A 392 -6.58 27.52 -1.53
N LYS A 393 -7.22 27.48 -0.35
CA LYS A 393 -8.58 27.99 -0.14
C LYS A 393 -8.69 29.52 -0.19
N ASN A 394 -7.58 30.24 0.01
CA ASN A 394 -7.55 31.69 0.01
C ASN A 394 -6.26 32.24 -0.61
N LEU A 395 -6.32 33.47 -1.10
CA LEU A 395 -5.21 34.15 -1.78
C LEU A 395 -4.00 34.43 -0.87
N PRO A 396 -4.15 34.90 0.39
CA PRO A 396 -2.99 35.13 1.26
C PRO A 396 -2.13 33.88 1.48
N GLN A 397 -2.78 32.74 1.74
CA GLN A 397 -2.09 31.45 1.89
C GLN A 397 -1.44 31.02 0.58
N LEU A 398 -2.11 31.23 -0.56
CA LEU A 398 -1.53 30.95 -1.87
C LEU A 398 -0.23 31.75 -2.08
N ASP A 399 -0.26 33.04 -1.79
CA ASP A 399 0.87 33.94 -1.96
C ASP A 399 2.06 33.56 -1.06
N GLU A 400 1.79 33.15 0.19
CA GLU A 400 2.83 32.67 1.12
C GLU A 400 3.45 31.35 0.64
N ASP A 401 2.62 30.36 0.28
CA ASP A 401 3.12 29.04 -0.06
C ASP A 401 3.79 28.99 -1.44
N CYS A 402 3.36 29.83 -2.39
CA CYS A 402 4.13 30.06 -3.62
C CYS A 402 5.53 30.61 -3.31
N ARG A 403 5.65 31.60 -2.41
CA ARG A 403 6.96 32.14 -2.00
C ARG A 403 7.82 31.10 -1.29
N TYR A 404 7.21 30.31 -0.41
CA TYR A 404 7.90 29.21 0.27
C TYR A 404 8.41 28.17 -0.72
N LEU A 405 7.58 27.73 -1.67
CA LEU A 405 7.99 26.78 -2.70
C LEU A 405 9.14 27.32 -3.55
N ALA A 406 9.05 28.57 -3.99
CA ALA A 406 10.13 29.24 -4.72
C ALA A 406 11.44 29.25 -3.92
N SER A 407 11.38 29.51 -2.61
CA SER A 407 12.56 29.51 -1.72
C SER A 407 13.19 28.13 -1.49
N CYS A 408 12.52 27.04 -1.89
CA CYS A 408 13.07 25.69 -1.75
C CYS A 408 14.16 25.38 -2.78
N PHE A 409 14.26 26.18 -3.85
CA PHE A 409 15.26 26.00 -4.90
C PHE A 409 16.47 26.91 -4.65
N LEU A 410 17.66 26.29 -4.53
CA LEU A 410 18.92 27.02 -4.35
C LEU A 410 19.41 27.60 -5.68
N ARG A 411 20.03 28.80 -5.61
CA ARG A 411 20.68 29.42 -6.77
C ARG A 411 21.75 28.48 -7.34
N PRO A 412 21.91 28.40 -8.68
CA PRO A 412 21.37 29.33 -9.68
C PRO A 412 19.92 29.04 -10.13
N ALA A 413 19.27 27.96 -9.67
CA ALA A 413 17.86 27.75 -9.98
C ALA A 413 16.99 28.87 -9.43
N VAL A 414 16.00 29.29 -10.20
CA VAL A 414 15.01 30.29 -9.78
C VAL A 414 13.64 29.83 -10.25
N ALA A 415 12.74 29.60 -9.30
CA ALA A 415 11.33 29.35 -9.58
C ALA A 415 10.53 30.62 -9.28
N ASP A 416 9.90 31.19 -10.29
CA ASP A 416 9.13 32.43 -10.16
C ASP A 416 7.63 32.14 -10.29
N ARG A 417 6.84 32.91 -9.52
CA ARG A 417 5.39 32.87 -9.65
C ARG A 417 4.94 33.60 -10.91
N GLU A 418 4.07 32.96 -11.67
CA GLU A 418 3.38 33.57 -12.79
C GLU A 418 2.33 34.58 -12.30
N THR A 419 2.47 35.83 -12.74
CA THR A 419 1.57 36.93 -12.33
C THR A 419 0.74 37.53 -13.47
N GLU A 420 1.07 37.22 -14.73
CA GLU A 420 0.38 37.79 -15.89
C GLU A 420 -0.45 36.74 -16.66
N TYR A 421 0.06 35.51 -16.74
CA TYR A 421 -0.52 34.45 -17.58
C TYR A 421 -0.88 33.18 -16.80
N ALA A 422 -1.18 33.28 -15.50
CA ALA A 422 -1.39 32.11 -14.64
C ALA A 422 -2.50 31.19 -15.18
N TRP A 423 -3.61 31.77 -15.63
CA TRP A 423 -4.70 31.03 -16.26
C TRP A 423 -4.29 30.26 -17.52
N LYS A 424 -3.39 30.84 -18.33
CA LYS A 424 -2.93 30.23 -19.58
C LYS A 424 -1.96 29.08 -19.30
N VAL A 425 -1.06 29.27 -18.33
CA VAL A 425 -0.14 28.24 -17.85
C VAL A 425 -0.91 27.09 -17.23
N TRP A 426 -1.87 27.37 -16.35
CA TRP A 426 -2.76 26.35 -15.77
C TRP A 426 -3.48 25.55 -16.86
N LEU A 427 -4.08 26.22 -17.85
CA LEU A 427 -4.79 25.55 -18.94
C LEU A 427 -3.83 24.64 -19.75
N GLN A 428 -2.60 25.08 -20.02
CA GLN A 428 -1.56 24.29 -20.69
C GLN A 428 -1.09 23.06 -19.88
N CYS A 429 -1.32 23.03 -18.56
CA CYS A 429 -1.04 21.85 -17.72
C CYS A 429 -2.10 20.76 -17.89
N THR A 430 -3.28 21.08 -18.45
CA THR A 430 -4.36 20.10 -18.63
C THR A 430 -4.16 19.27 -19.90
N PRO A 431 -4.61 18.00 -19.92
CA PRO A 431 -4.47 17.14 -21.10
C PRO A 431 -5.44 17.52 -22.22
N ILE A 432 -6.44 18.37 -21.97
CA ILE A 432 -7.54 18.70 -22.90
C ILE A 432 -7.22 19.84 -23.88
N VAL A 433 -5.99 20.35 -23.87
CA VAL A 433 -5.55 21.41 -24.80
C VAL A 433 -4.42 20.96 -25.73
N TRP A 434 -4.40 21.56 -26.92
CA TRP A 434 -3.39 21.30 -27.95
C TRP A 434 -2.04 21.97 -27.64
N GLU A 435 -2.09 23.14 -27.01
CA GLU A 435 -0.91 24.00 -26.84
C GLU A 435 0.08 23.38 -25.86
N ALA A 436 1.37 23.37 -26.24
CA ALA A 436 2.43 22.88 -25.38
C ALA A 436 2.68 23.82 -24.18
N LEU A 437 3.12 23.22 -23.09
CA LEU A 437 3.40 23.90 -21.84
C LEU A 437 4.50 24.97 -22.03
N LEU A 438 4.24 26.18 -21.54
CA LEU A 438 5.13 27.34 -21.62
C LEU A 438 5.52 27.77 -23.05
N THR A 439 4.78 27.36 -24.09
CA THR A 439 5.06 27.79 -25.48
C THR A 439 4.39 29.09 -25.88
N LYS A 440 3.28 29.42 -25.23
CA LYS A 440 2.52 30.66 -25.47
C LYS A 440 2.25 31.40 -24.15
N PRO A 441 2.18 32.74 -24.17
CA PRO A 441 2.27 33.63 -25.35
C PRO A 441 3.66 33.72 -25.99
N PHE A 442 4.71 33.42 -25.23
CA PHE A 442 6.09 33.33 -25.70
C PHE A 442 6.67 31.96 -25.34
N ASN A 443 7.68 31.49 -26.08
CA ASN A 443 8.36 30.25 -25.75
C ASN A 443 9.31 30.46 -24.58
N ARG A 444 8.91 30.00 -23.40
CA ARG A 444 9.66 30.09 -22.14
C ARG A 444 10.23 28.75 -21.68
N ARG A 445 10.21 27.75 -22.56
CA ARG A 445 10.81 26.44 -22.30
C ARG A 445 12.33 26.58 -22.29
N LEU A 446 12.98 25.98 -21.30
CA LEU A 446 14.43 25.94 -21.23
C LEU A 446 14.93 24.71 -21.98
N MET A 447 16.13 24.82 -22.56
CA MET A 447 16.77 23.71 -23.27
C MET A 447 17.69 22.97 -22.32
N TYR A 448 17.58 21.64 -22.24
CA TYR A 448 18.43 20.80 -21.39
C TYR A 448 19.03 19.66 -22.20
N PHE A 449 20.20 19.18 -21.78
CA PHE A 449 20.66 17.87 -22.25
C PHE A 449 19.82 16.76 -21.64
N THR A 450 19.80 15.59 -22.27
CA THR A 450 19.09 14.40 -21.77
C THR A 450 19.50 14.05 -20.34
N SER A 451 20.79 14.13 -20.04
CA SER A 451 21.33 13.90 -18.69
C SER A 451 20.79 14.92 -17.70
N GLU A 452 20.80 16.21 -18.01
CA GLU A 452 20.25 17.27 -17.13
C GLU A 452 18.73 17.13 -16.93
N ALA A 453 18.00 16.84 -18.01
CA ALA A 453 16.55 16.75 -18.02
C ALA A 453 16.02 15.64 -17.11
N ALA A 454 16.77 14.54 -16.95
CA ALA A 454 16.42 13.45 -16.03
C ALA A 454 16.17 13.97 -14.60
N GLY A 455 16.98 14.91 -14.11
CA GLY A 455 16.79 15.52 -12.78
C GLY A 455 15.58 16.42 -12.62
N LEU A 456 14.93 16.79 -13.73
CA LEU A 456 13.69 17.58 -13.76
C LEU A 456 12.46 16.71 -14.03
N THR A 457 12.61 15.39 -14.13
CA THR A 457 11.49 14.46 -14.22
C THR A 457 11.02 14.08 -12.81
N PRO A 458 9.76 14.39 -12.41
CA PRO A 458 9.27 14.06 -11.07
C PRO A 458 8.87 12.57 -10.98
N LEU A 459 9.81 11.66 -11.24
CA LEU A 459 9.58 10.21 -11.31
C LEU A 459 9.73 9.51 -9.95
N ILE A 460 10.40 10.14 -8.99
CA ILE A 460 10.55 9.58 -7.64
C ILE A 460 9.26 9.76 -6.85
N ARG A 461 8.74 8.66 -6.32
CA ARG A 461 7.64 8.66 -5.35
C ARG A 461 7.73 7.44 -4.46
N THR A 462 7.17 7.51 -3.26
CA THR A 462 7.01 6.32 -2.42
C THR A 462 6.18 5.29 -3.18
N ALA A 463 6.79 4.16 -3.55
CA ALA A 463 6.05 3.01 -4.06
C ALA A 463 5.16 2.48 -2.93
N THR A 464 3.85 2.56 -3.12
CA THR A 464 2.87 1.97 -2.23
C THR A 464 2.72 0.50 -2.59
N GLY A 465 2.74 -0.40 -1.60
CA GLY A 465 2.48 -1.83 -1.82
C GLY A 465 1.02 -2.05 -2.22
N ASP A 466 0.16 -2.28 -1.23
CA ASP A 466 -1.26 -2.56 -1.50
C ASP A 466 -2.09 -1.27 -1.67
N LYS A 467 -3.28 -1.39 -2.27
CA LYS A 467 -4.22 -0.26 -2.48
C LYS A 467 -5.07 0.05 -1.25
N THR A 468 -5.30 -0.95 -0.40
CA THR A 468 -6.21 -0.93 0.76
C THR A 468 -5.59 -1.72 1.92
N GLY A 469 -6.20 -1.66 3.10
CA GLY A 469 -5.77 -2.45 4.25
C GLY A 469 -5.24 -1.61 5.42
N PHE A 470 -4.25 -2.14 6.15
CA PHE A 470 -3.66 -1.44 7.29
C PHE A 470 -2.81 -0.26 6.81
N GLU A 471 -3.12 0.96 7.26
CA GLU A 471 -2.46 2.18 6.77
C GLU A 471 -1.28 2.58 7.65
N LEU A 472 -0.13 2.77 7.00
CA LEU A 472 1.04 3.48 7.50
C LEU A 472 1.20 4.77 6.72
N ILE A 473 1.92 5.76 7.27
CA ILE A 473 2.25 7.00 6.55
C ILE A 473 3.75 7.06 6.36
N ALA A 474 4.21 7.13 5.11
CA ALA A 474 5.63 7.28 4.79
C ALA A 474 6.22 8.50 5.52
N ALA A 475 7.32 8.28 6.24
CA ALA A 475 7.98 9.34 7.01
C ALA A 475 8.48 10.46 6.10
N GLU A 476 8.87 10.11 4.88
CA GLU A 476 9.21 11.05 3.81
C GLU A 476 7.99 11.24 2.89
N GLY A 477 7.60 12.50 2.67
CA GLY A 477 6.51 12.88 1.77
C GLY A 477 5.09 12.64 2.28
N GLY A 478 4.89 11.89 3.36
CA GLY A 478 3.57 11.72 3.97
C GLY A 478 2.60 10.86 3.14
N THR A 479 3.14 10.05 2.21
CA THR A 479 2.35 9.15 1.37
C THR A 479 1.72 8.04 2.23
N PRO A 480 0.40 7.78 2.16
CA PRO A 480 -0.17 6.60 2.82
C PRO A 480 0.31 5.32 2.11
N VAL A 481 0.81 4.37 2.88
CA VAL A 481 1.30 3.05 2.44
C VAL A 481 0.41 2.02 3.09
N HIS A 482 -0.23 1.16 2.30
CA HIS A 482 -1.16 0.17 2.81
C HIS A 482 -0.52 -1.22 2.81
N LEU A 483 -0.85 -1.98 3.85
CA LEU A 483 -0.52 -3.39 3.99
C LEU A 483 -1.82 -4.20 4.09
N ASP A 484 -2.13 -4.96 3.04
CA ASP A 484 -3.29 -5.81 2.95
C ASP A 484 -2.98 -7.22 3.41
N LEU A 485 -3.37 -7.50 4.66
CA LEU A 485 -3.32 -8.82 5.28
C LEU A 485 -4.69 -9.49 5.28
N TYR A 486 -5.70 -8.89 4.63
CA TYR A 486 -7.10 -9.26 4.80
C TYR A 486 -7.62 -9.99 3.56
N GLN A 487 -7.34 -9.45 2.37
CA GLN A 487 -7.75 -10.07 1.10
C GLN A 487 -6.62 -10.92 0.52
N ASN A 488 -5.39 -10.42 0.59
CA ASN A 488 -4.20 -11.11 0.11
C ASN A 488 -3.56 -11.98 1.22
N HIS A 489 -2.92 -13.08 0.83
CA HIS A 489 -2.13 -13.90 1.78
C HIS A 489 -0.74 -13.29 1.92
N LYS A 490 -0.38 -12.90 3.15
CA LYS A 490 0.96 -12.42 3.53
C LYS A 490 1.27 -12.87 4.96
N ASN A 491 2.48 -13.37 5.18
CA ASN A 491 3.03 -13.56 6.51
C ASN A 491 3.81 -12.30 6.91
N LEU A 492 3.74 -11.92 8.19
CA LEU A 492 4.34 -10.69 8.70
C LEU A 492 5.27 -11.00 9.89
N ALA A 493 6.45 -10.38 9.91
CA ALA A 493 7.24 -10.28 11.13
C ALA A 493 7.33 -8.83 11.63
N VAL A 494 7.15 -8.62 12.93
CA VAL A 494 7.23 -7.33 13.61
C VAL A 494 8.38 -7.37 14.60
N PHE A 495 9.43 -6.61 14.32
CA PHE A 495 10.63 -6.51 15.15
C PHE A 495 10.67 -5.19 15.89
N GLY A 496 11.10 -5.19 17.15
CA GLY A 496 11.33 -3.95 17.90
C GLY A 496 11.52 -4.16 19.40
N THR A 497 12.27 -3.27 20.01
CA THR A 497 12.50 -3.24 21.47
C THR A 497 11.21 -2.98 22.25
N THR A 498 11.22 -3.28 23.54
CA THR A 498 10.11 -2.94 24.45
C THR A 498 9.82 -1.43 24.41
N ARG A 499 8.53 -1.07 24.42
CA ARG A 499 8.05 0.33 24.28
C ARG A 499 8.34 1.00 22.93
N SER A 500 8.69 0.24 21.89
CA SER A 500 8.75 0.76 20.49
C SER A 500 7.36 0.97 19.86
N GLY A 501 6.30 0.42 20.47
CA GLY A 501 4.93 0.47 19.96
C GLY A 501 4.47 -0.81 19.24
N LYS A 502 5.21 -1.93 19.33
CA LYS A 502 4.84 -3.24 18.73
C LYS A 502 3.40 -3.64 18.99
N SER A 503 2.99 -3.71 20.25
CA SER A 503 1.66 -4.22 20.60
C SER A 503 0.54 -3.31 20.09
N VAL A 504 0.77 -1.99 20.06
CA VAL A 504 -0.19 -1.02 19.49
C VAL A 504 -0.31 -1.19 17.98
N LEU A 505 0.81 -1.40 17.29
CA LEU A 505 0.85 -1.67 15.86
C LEU A 505 0.10 -2.97 15.53
N VAL A 506 0.42 -4.06 16.24
CA VAL A 506 -0.24 -5.36 16.04
C VAL A 506 -1.74 -5.27 16.31
N ALA A 507 -2.17 -4.63 17.40
CA ALA A 507 -3.60 -4.44 17.65
C ALA A 507 -4.29 -3.62 16.54
N GLY A 508 -3.58 -2.65 15.96
CA GLY A 508 -4.02 -1.91 14.78
C GLY A 508 -4.19 -2.79 13.54
N ILE A 509 -3.34 -3.79 13.36
CA ILE A 509 -3.44 -4.77 12.28
C ILE A 509 -4.61 -5.75 12.53
N LEU A 510 -4.79 -6.21 13.77
CA LEU A 510 -5.82 -7.17 14.14
C LEU A 510 -7.23 -6.56 14.15
N THR A 511 -7.37 -5.26 14.42
CA THR A 511 -8.68 -4.58 14.51
C THR A 511 -9.48 -4.69 13.20
N PRO A 512 -8.94 -4.31 12.00
CA PRO A 512 -9.67 -4.49 10.75
C PRO A 512 -9.87 -5.96 10.35
N ALA A 513 -9.02 -6.88 10.80
CA ALA A 513 -9.23 -8.32 10.58
C ALA A 513 -10.50 -8.78 11.32
N ILE A 514 -10.59 -8.48 12.62
CA ILE A 514 -11.75 -8.83 13.46
C ILE A 514 -13.02 -8.13 12.95
N ALA A 515 -12.90 -6.91 12.42
CA ALA A 515 -14.01 -6.17 11.84
C ALA A 515 -14.60 -6.83 10.59
N GLN A 516 -13.77 -7.54 9.82
CA GLN A 516 -14.14 -8.27 8.59
C GLN A 516 -14.38 -9.76 8.86
N ASP A 517 -14.69 -10.13 10.11
CA ASP A 517 -14.93 -11.51 10.55
C ASP A 517 -13.76 -12.47 10.32
N ILE A 518 -12.53 -11.96 10.19
CA ILE A 518 -11.33 -12.80 10.07
C ILE A 518 -10.94 -13.30 11.48
N PRO A 519 -11.00 -14.62 11.74
CA PRO A 519 -10.62 -15.18 13.03
C PRO A 519 -9.15 -14.94 13.36
N VAL A 520 -8.89 -14.47 14.59
CA VAL A 520 -7.54 -14.29 15.13
C VAL A 520 -7.29 -15.27 16.27
N ILE A 521 -6.20 -16.02 16.17
CA ILE A 521 -5.67 -16.87 17.24
C ILE A 521 -4.31 -16.32 17.64
N ALA A 522 -4.12 -16.03 18.92
CA ALA A 522 -2.89 -15.49 19.47
C ALA A 522 -2.26 -16.46 20.47
N LEU A 523 -0.95 -16.67 20.38
CA LEU A 523 -0.14 -17.22 21.44
C LEU A 523 0.50 -16.08 22.23
N ASP A 524 0.26 -16.05 23.53
CA ASP A 524 0.73 -15.00 24.42
C ASP A 524 1.49 -15.61 25.61
N TYR A 525 2.61 -14.99 25.97
CA TYR A 525 3.41 -15.36 27.13
C TYR A 525 3.23 -14.29 28.21
N PRO A 526 2.22 -14.42 29.09
CA PRO A 526 1.88 -13.38 30.05
C PRO A 526 2.96 -13.22 31.14
N LYS A 527 2.93 -12.08 31.82
CA LYS A 527 3.76 -11.83 33.01
C LYS A 527 3.41 -12.81 34.15
N PRO A 528 4.27 -12.94 35.18
CA PRO A 528 3.98 -13.76 36.37
C PRO A 528 2.68 -13.38 37.09
N ASP A 529 2.27 -12.10 37.05
CA ASP A 529 1.00 -11.62 37.60
C ASP A 529 -0.22 -12.01 36.74
N GLY A 530 0.03 -12.63 35.59
CA GLY A 530 -0.98 -13.10 34.66
C GLY A 530 -1.52 -12.07 33.69
N THR A 531 -1.07 -10.82 33.77
CA THR A 531 -1.49 -9.74 32.85
C THR A 531 -0.66 -9.75 31.57
N SER A 532 -1.30 -9.42 30.46
CA SER A 532 -0.64 -9.22 29.17
C SER A 532 -1.27 -8.07 28.40
N THR A 533 -0.59 -7.62 27.35
CA THR A 533 -1.07 -6.51 26.52
C THR A 533 -2.40 -6.84 25.82
N PHE A 534 -2.64 -8.11 25.50
CA PHE A 534 -3.88 -8.54 24.84
C PHE A 534 -5.00 -8.93 25.80
N THR A 535 -4.73 -8.99 27.12
CA THR A 535 -5.75 -9.33 28.11
C THR A 535 -6.92 -8.33 28.08
N ASP A 536 -6.62 -7.03 28.14
CA ASP A 536 -7.65 -5.98 28.18
C ASP A 536 -8.33 -5.79 26.82
N TYR A 537 -7.57 -5.94 25.73
CA TYR A 537 -8.10 -5.94 24.37
C TYR A 537 -9.07 -7.11 24.14
N THR A 538 -8.79 -8.29 24.68
CA THR A 538 -9.69 -9.46 24.60
C THR A 538 -10.94 -9.24 25.43
N LYS A 539 -10.81 -8.71 26.66
CA LYS A 539 -11.96 -8.38 27.52
C LYS A 539 -12.89 -7.35 26.87
N LEU A 540 -12.35 -6.39 26.11
CA LEU A 540 -13.15 -5.40 25.39
C LEU A 540 -14.14 -6.02 24.40
N LEU A 541 -13.82 -7.20 23.85
CA LEU A 541 -14.68 -7.91 22.89
C LEU A 541 -15.78 -8.73 23.58
N GLY A 542 -15.79 -8.82 24.91
CA GLY A 542 -16.81 -9.56 25.65
C GLY A 542 -16.93 -11.00 25.20
N ALA A 543 -18.11 -11.42 24.74
CA ALA A 543 -18.37 -12.79 24.30
C ALA A 543 -17.65 -13.19 22.99
N ASP A 544 -17.12 -12.22 22.24
CA ASP A 544 -16.36 -12.43 21.00
C ASP A 544 -14.84 -12.48 21.22
N GLY A 545 -14.38 -12.33 22.47
CA GLY A 545 -13.00 -12.53 22.90
C GLY A 545 -12.92 -13.65 23.92
N ALA A 546 -12.10 -14.66 23.65
CA ALA A 546 -11.82 -15.76 24.58
C ALA A 546 -10.35 -15.74 24.99
N TYR A 547 -10.10 -15.80 26.30
CA TYR A 547 -8.76 -15.87 26.87
C TYR A 547 -8.59 -17.23 27.55
N PHE A 548 -7.84 -18.12 26.93
CA PHE A 548 -7.55 -19.46 27.42
C PHE A 548 -6.37 -19.42 28.38
N ASP A 549 -6.65 -19.57 29.68
CA ASP A 549 -5.65 -19.81 30.71
C ASP A 549 -5.65 -21.31 31.04
N ILE A 550 -4.54 -21.99 30.74
CA ILE A 550 -4.37 -23.43 30.97
C ILE A 550 -4.60 -23.85 32.44
N ALA A 551 -4.48 -22.92 33.39
CA ALA A 551 -4.73 -23.21 34.79
C ALA A 551 -6.23 -23.30 35.14
N LYS A 552 -7.12 -22.82 34.26
CA LYS A 552 -8.55 -22.64 34.53
C LYS A 552 -9.47 -23.24 33.48
N GLU A 553 -8.99 -23.34 32.24
CA GLU A 553 -9.79 -23.71 31.08
C GLU A 553 -9.33 -25.03 30.46
N TYR A 554 -10.23 -25.66 29.69
CA TYR A 554 -10.02 -26.92 28.99
C TYR A 554 -10.18 -26.74 27.48
N ASN A 555 -9.32 -27.37 26.66
CA ASN A 555 -9.35 -27.37 25.19
C ASN A 555 -9.25 -28.79 24.63
N ASN A 556 -10.39 -29.39 24.27
CA ASN A 556 -10.45 -30.77 23.78
C ASN A 556 -9.72 -30.93 22.44
N LEU A 557 -8.63 -31.71 22.41
CA LEU A 557 -7.92 -32.04 21.16
C LEU A 557 -8.77 -32.84 20.16
N PHE A 558 -9.75 -33.60 20.66
CA PHE A 558 -10.62 -34.44 19.85
C PHE A 558 -11.90 -33.72 19.40
N GLU A 559 -12.10 -32.45 19.74
CA GLU A 559 -13.27 -31.71 19.25
C GLU A 559 -13.11 -31.39 17.75
N LEU A 560 -14.14 -31.70 16.96
CA LEU A 560 -14.13 -31.59 15.50
C LEU A 560 -14.25 -30.12 15.03
N PRO A 561 -13.64 -29.76 13.87
CA PRO A 561 -13.95 -28.48 13.22
C PRO A 561 -15.42 -28.42 12.80
N ASP A 562 -16.04 -27.24 12.90
CA ASP A 562 -17.39 -27.01 12.37
C ASP A 562 -17.31 -26.79 10.86
N LEU A 563 -17.78 -27.78 10.09
CA LEU A 563 -17.73 -27.80 8.63
C LEU A 563 -19.12 -27.73 7.98
N ARG A 564 -20.17 -27.42 8.76
CA ARG A 564 -21.58 -27.48 8.30
C ARG A 564 -21.92 -26.52 7.14
N SER A 565 -21.08 -25.51 6.89
CA SER A 565 -21.26 -24.49 5.86
C SER A 565 -20.49 -24.79 4.56
N MET A 566 -19.88 -25.98 4.42
CA MET A 566 -18.99 -26.34 3.31
C MET A 566 -19.55 -27.47 2.45
N ASP A 567 -19.04 -27.60 1.23
CA ASP A 567 -19.39 -28.67 0.30
C ASP A 567 -18.78 -30.02 0.72
N GLU A 568 -19.42 -31.14 0.36
CA GLU A 568 -19.03 -32.50 0.80
C GLU A 568 -17.59 -32.88 0.46
N GLU A 569 -17.08 -32.43 -0.69
CA GLU A 569 -15.70 -32.70 -1.13
C GLU A 569 -14.69 -32.01 -0.19
N ILE A 570 -14.95 -30.74 0.15
CA ILE A 570 -14.15 -29.94 1.08
C ILE A 570 -14.22 -30.53 2.49
N ILE A 571 -15.40 -31.00 2.92
CA ILE A 571 -15.57 -31.65 4.22
C ILE A 571 -14.66 -32.87 4.36
N LYS A 572 -14.58 -33.72 3.33
CA LYS A 572 -13.72 -34.92 3.33
C LYS A 572 -12.23 -34.54 3.41
N GLU A 573 -11.80 -33.56 2.61
CA GLU A 573 -10.43 -33.05 2.63
C GLU A 573 -10.06 -32.49 4.01
N ARG A 574 -10.85 -31.56 4.56
CA ARG A 574 -10.60 -30.94 5.87
C ARG A 574 -10.60 -31.94 7.02
N MET A 575 -11.47 -32.95 6.95
CA MET A 575 -11.52 -34.02 7.96
C MET A 575 -10.30 -34.94 7.88
N SER A 576 -9.76 -35.18 6.68
CA SER A 576 -8.49 -35.90 6.50
C SER A 576 -7.33 -35.14 7.12
N ASP A 577 -7.21 -33.84 6.83
CA ASP A 577 -6.18 -32.96 7.41
C ASP A 577 -6.23 -32.96 8.95
N PHE A 578 -7.43 -32.88 9.53
CA PHE A 578 -7.62 -32.92 10.97
C PHE A 578 -7.16 -34.25 11.59
N LYS A 579 -7.48 -35.39 10.96
CA LYS A 579 -7.05 -36.71 11.43
C LYS A 579 -5.54 -36.89 11.37
N GLU A 580 -4.90 -36.43 10.29
CA GLU A 580 -3.44 -36.46 10.14
C GLU A 580 -2.78 -35.58 11.20
N PHE A 581 -3.33 -34.40 11.45
CA PHE A 581 -2.89 -33.54 12.53
C PHE A 581 -3.00 -34.22 13.91
N LEU A 582 -4.17 -34.78 14.24
CA LEU A 582 -4.40 -35.44 15.53
C LEU A 582 -3.46 -36.63 15.73
N LYS A 583 -3.19 -37.40 14.68
CA LYS A 583 -2.18 -38.47 14.67
C LYS A 583 -0.79 -37.92 15.00
N SER A 584 -0.40 -36.78 14.40
CA SER A 584 0.88 -36.13 14.71
C SER A 584 0.96 -35.70 16.19
N VAL A 585 -0.13 -35.19 16.78
CA VAL A 585 -0.17 -34.81 18.20
C VAL A 585 0.03 -36.04 19.09
N LEU A 586 -0.71 -37.12 18.81
CA LEU A 586 -0.61 -38.37 19.57
C LEU A 586 0.80 -38.96 19.49
N MET A 587 1.41 -38.96 18.31
CA MET A 587 2.81 -39.36 18.13
C MET A 587 3.75 -38.55 19.04
N THR A 588 3.59 -37.23 19.11
CA THR A 588 4.38 -36.38 20.01
C THR A 588 4.12 -36.70 21.49
N MET A 589 2.87 -36.95 21.89
CA MET A 589 2.52 -37.33 23.27
C MET A 589 3.16 -38.66 23.70
N ILE A 590 3.23 -39.62 22.78
CA ILE A 590 3.69 -40.98 23.05
C ILE A 590 5.22 -41.06 23.00
N ILE A 591 5.83 -40.60 21.91
CA ILE A 591 7.28 -40.72 21.66
C ILE A 591 8.07 -39.61 22.35
N GLY A 592 7.49 -38.42 22.50
CA GLY A 592 8.18 -37.22 22.99
C GLY A 592 8.87 -36.43 21.89
N THR A 593 9.53 -35.32 22.26
CA THR A 593 10.21 -34.41 21.33
C THR A 593 11.62 -34.87 20.94
N ASN A 594 12.24 -35.75 21.74
CA ASN A 594 13.55 -36.35 21.49
C ASN A 594 13.41 -37.87 21.32
N SER A 595 13.67 -38.39 20.12
CA SER A 595 13.62 -39.83 19.80
C SER A 595 14.86 -40.61 20.26
N ILE A 596 15.66 -40.04 21.17
CA ILE A 596 16.89 -40.65 21.67
C ILE A 596 16.52 -41.86 22.53
N GLY A 597 16.75 -43.06 22.01
CA GLY A 597 16.51 -44.34 22.70
C GLY A 597 15.28 -45.14 22.22
N VAL A 598 14.52 -44.67 21.24
CA VAL A 598 13.39 -45.42 20.63
C VAL A 598 13.82 -45.95 19.26
N SER A 599 13.64 -47.25 19.00
CA SER A 599 14.02 -47.84 17.71
C SER A 599 13.11 -47.34 16.57
N PHE A 600 13.66 -47.17 15.37
CA PHE A 600 12.89 -46.77 14.19
C PHE A 600 11.73 -47.73 13.88
N SER A 601 11.91 -49.03 14.14
CA SER A 601 10.86 -50.04 14.02
C SER A 601 9.70 -49.79 14.97
N MET A 602 9.97 -49.44 16.24
CA MET A 602 8.92 -49.16 17.23
C MET A 602 8.12 -47.90 16.88
N VAL A 603 8.78 -46.85 16.35
CA VAL A 603 8.10 -45.64 15.87
C VAL A 603 7.11 -45.96 14.75
N SER A 604 7.53 -46.75 13.75
CA SER A 604 6.68 -47.15 12.62
C SER A 604 5.48 -48.02 13.05
N ILE A 605 5.70 -48.94 14.00
CA ILE A 605 4.64 -49.78 14.56
C ILE A 605 3.63 -48.92 15.34
N ILE A 606 4.10 -48.01 16.20
CA ILE A 606 3.23 -47.08 16.94
C ILE A 606 2.40 -46.24 15.97
N GLU A 607 3.02 -45.72 14.90
CA GLU A 607 2.34 -44.91 13.90
C GLU A 607 1.21 -45.68 13.19
N SER A 608 1.47 -46.94 12.84
CA SER A 608 0.50 -47.84 12.20
C SER A 608 -0.67 -48.15 13.13
N LEU A 609 -0.37 -48.45 14.41
CA LEU A 609 -1.38 -48.73 15.43
C LEU A 609 -2.29 -47.51 15.71
N LEU A 610 -1.72 -46.30 15.79
CA LEU A 610 -2.49 -45.07 15.95
C LEU A 610 -3.41 -44.82 14.76
N SER A 611 -2.95 -45.11 13.54
CA SER A 611 -3.75 -44.94 12.33
C SER A 611 -4.98 -45.84 12.35
N LEU A 612 -4.81 -47.12 12.72
CA LEU A 612 -5.91 -48.07 12.88
C LEU A 612 -6.86 -47.67 14.02
N ALA A 613 -6.32 -47.30 15.19
CA ALA A 613 -7.13 -46.89 16.34
C ALA A 613 -7.97 -45.64 16.05
N LEU A 614 -7.40 -44.62 15.39
CA LEU A 614 -8.13 -43.42 14.97
C LEU A 614 -9.21 -43.74 13.93
N GLN A 615 -8.92 -44.65 13.00
CA GLN A 615 -9.91 -45.10 12.02
C GLN A 615 -11.08 -45.81 12.71
N THR A 616 -10.83 -46.72 13.64
CA THR A 616 -11.87 -47.38 14.43
C THR A 616 -12.68 -46.36 15.24
N PHE A 617 -12.00 -45.46 15.96
CA PHE A 617 -12.63 -44.44 16.80
C PHE A 617 -13.60 -43.53 16.02
N PHE A 618 -13.16 -42.96 14.89
CA PHE A 618 -14.02 -42.06 14.10
C PHE A 618 -15.11 -42.79 13.31
N ASN A 619 -15.01 -44.10 13.13
CA ASN A 619 -16.02 -44.91 12.44
C ASN A 619 -17.08 -45.49 13.38
N ASP A 620 -16.87 -45.43 14.71
CA ASP A 620 -17.82 -45.86 15.72
C ASP A 620 -19.10 -45.01 15.72
N GLU A 621 -20.26 -45.66 15.70
CA GLU A 621 -21.56 -44.99 15.63
C GLU A 621 -21.92 -44.22 16.92
N GLU A 622 -21.50 -44.71 18.10
CA GLU A 622 -21.74 -44.01 19.37
C GLU A 622 -20.94 -42.70 19.42
N ILE A 623 -19.67 -42.76 19.00
CA ILE A 623 -18.79 -41.59 18.91
C ILE A 623 -19.36 -40.55 17.93
N LYS A 624 -19.81 -40.98 16.75
CA LYS A 624 -20.45 -40.08 15.76
C LYS A 624 -21.71 -39.40 16.32
N LEU A 625 -22.57 -40.15 17.00
CA LEU A 625 -23.81 -39.61 17.58
C LEU A 625 -23.52 -38.56 18.65
N ARG A 626 -22.53 -38.79 19.53
CA ARG A 626 -22.11 -37.84 20.55
C ARG A 626 -21.59 -36.54 19.94
N TYR A 627 -20.74 -36.60 18.91
CA TYR A 627 -20.31 -35.41 18.17
C TYR A 627 -21.48 -34.64 17.56
N GLN A 628 -22.42 -35.33 16.91
CA GLN A 628 -23.59 -34.68 16.30
C GLN A 628 -24.49 -33.99 17.35
N ALA A 629 -24.69 -34.62 18.49
CA ALA A 629 -25.48 -34.05 19.59
C ALA A 629 -24.80 -32.80 20.17
N ALA A 630 -23.48 -32.86 20.43
CA ALA A 630 -22.71 -31.73 20.93
C ALA A 630 -22.72 -30.53 19.97
N LEU A 631 -22.49 -30.76 18.66
CA LEU A 631 -22.47 -29.71 17.64
C LEU A 631 -23.85 -29.04 17.43
N ARG A 632 -24.95 -29.76 17.69
CA ARG A 632 -26.32 -29.20 17.63
C ARG A 632 -26.68 -28.40 18.88
N ALA A 633 -26.28 -28.88 20.06
CA ALA A 633 -26.65 -28.27 21.34
C ALA A 633 -25.78 -27.06 21.72
N GLY A 634 -24.48 -27.09 21.38
CA GLY A 634 -23.54 -26.01 21.63
C GLY A 634 -22.91 -26.03 23.03
N ILE A 635 -21.90 -25.16 23.22
CA ILE A 635 -21.03 -25.11 24.41
C ILE A 635 -21.82 -24.88 25.70
N GLY A 636 -21.45 -25.59 26.76
CA GLY A 636 -22.05 -25.46 28.10
C GLY A 636 -23.32 -26.29 28.33
N THR A 637 -23.79 -27.00 27.31
CA THR A 637 -24.91 -27.95 27.43
C THR A 637 -24.45 -29.32 27.95
N VAL A 638 -25.40 -30.13 28.43
CA VAL A 638 -25.11 -31.51 28.88
C VAL A 638 -24.55 -32.35 27.73
N GLN A 639 -25.09 -32.17 26.52
CA GLN A 639 -24.63 -32.85 25.30
C GLN A 639 -23.20 -32.43 24.94
N TRP A 640 -22.81 -31.17 25.18
CA TRP A 640 -21.45 -30.71 24.96
C TRP A 640 -20.46 -31.31 25.96
N LEU A 641 -20.85 -31.42 27.22
CA LEU A 641 -20.03 -32.09 28.25
C LEU A 641 -19.81 -33.57 27.94
N ASP A 642 -20.66 -34.18 27.11
CA ASP A 642 -20.52 -35.53 26.60
C ASP A 642 -19.79 -35.63 25.24
N THR A 643 -19.08 -34.58 24.81
CA THR A 643 -18.26 -34.63 23.59
C THR A 643 -17.11 -35.64 23.76
N PRO A 644 -16.83 -36.49 22.75
CA PRO A 644 -15.70 -37.42 22.82
C PRO A 644 -14.35 -36.73 23.02
N THR A 645 -13.49 -37.35 23.84
CA THR A 645 -12.20 -36.81 24.30
C THR A 645 -11.05 -37.82 24.15
N LEU A 646 -9.83 -37.40 24.51
CA LEU A 646 -8.70 -38.32 24.63
C LEU A 646 -8.96 -39.49 25.59
N LYS A 647 -9.81 -39.31 26.62
CA LYS A 647 -10.17 -40.38 27.57
C LYS A 647 -10.91 -41.52 26.89
N ASP A 648 -11.84 -41.17 25.99
CA ASP A 648 -12.57 -42.13 25.17
C ASP A 648 -11.62 -42.86 24.22
N PHE A 649 -10.77 -42.10 23.50
CA PHE A 649 -9.80 -42.67 22.56
C PHE A 649 -8.82 -43.67 23.20
N CYS A 650 -8.39 -43.45 24.45
CA CYS A 650 -7.49 -44.36 25.14
C CYS A 650 -8.01 -45.80 25.22
N GLN A 651 -9.34 -46.01 25.19
CA GLN A 651 -9.95 -47.34 25.20
C GLN A 651 -9.72 -48.09 23.89
N TYR A 652 -9.73 -47.36 22.77
CA TYR A 652 -9.52 -47.89 21.41
C TYR A 652 -8.05 -48.26 21.14
N CYS A 653 -7.12 -47.78 21.98
CA CYS A 653 -5.72 -48.22 21.99
C CYS A 653 -5.54 -49.58 22.70
N SER A 654 -6.45 -50.55 22.45
CA SER A 654 -6.43 -51.88 23.06
C SER A 654 -6.58 -52.96 22.00
N PRO A 655 -6.04 -54.18 22.20
CA PRO A 655 -6.09 -55.27 21.22
C PRO A 655 -7.52 -55.60 20.72
N GLY A 656 -8.55 -55.42 21.55
CA GLY A 656 -9.94 -55.70 21.18
C GLY A 656 -10.56 -54.73 20.15
N TYR A 657 -9.94 -53.57 19.89
CA TYR A 657 -10.45 -52.54 18.97
C TYR A 657 -9.58 -52.33 17.73
N ILE A 658 -8.47 -53.06 17.63
CA ILE A 658 -7.49 -52.94 16.55
C ILE A 658 -7.41 -54.30 15.86
N ASN A 659 -7.62 -54.35 14.54
CA ASN A 659 -7.49 -55.58 13.77
C ASN A 659 -6.01 -55.94 13.57
N LEU A 660 -5.45 -56.67 14.54
CA LEU A 660 -4.03 -57.06 14.58
C LEU A 660 -3.64 -58.05 13.48
N ASP A 661 -4.61 -58.74 12.86
CA ASP A 661 -4.37 -59.71 11.77
C ASP A 661 -3.80 -59.05 10.49
N SER A 662 -3.91 -57.72 10.39
CA SER A 662 -3.39 -56.92 9.28
C SER A 662 -1.91 -56.53 9.41
N LEU A 663 -1.29 -56.73 10.58
CA LEU A 663 0.09 -56.33 10.87
C LEU A 663 1.01 -57.56 10.82
N SER A 664 1.83 -57.67 9.77
CA SER A 664 2.72 -58.82 9.52
C SER A 664 3.95 -58.91 10.45
N THR A 665 3.89 -58.36 11.66
CA THR A 665 5.01 -58.22 12.62
C THR A 665 4.81 -59.10 13.85
N SER A 666 5.90 -59.54 14.48
CA SER A 666 5.92 -60.38 15.68
C SER A 666 4.93 -59.88 16.74
N SER A 667 4.01 -60.73 17.20
CA SER A 667 2.94 -60.39 18.17
C SER A 667 3.44 -59.73 19.46
N THR A 668 4.70 -60.00 19.83
CA THR A 668 5.40 -59.42 20.98
C THR A 668 5.73 -57.93 20.80
N GLU A 669 6.22 -57.50 19.65
CA GLU A 669 6.58 -56.10 19.37
C GLU A 669 5.35 -55.20 19.32
N VAL A 670 4.27 -55.70 18.71
CA VAL A 670 2.97 -55.01 18.63
C VAL A 670 2.36 -54.85 20.02
N THR A 671 2.44 -55.88 20.86
CA THR A 671 1.95 -55.83 22.25
C THR A 671 2.76 -54.85 23.10
N GLN A 672 4.09 -54.81 22.93
CA GLN A 672 4.96 -53.84 23.60
C GLN A 672 4.67 -52.40 23.17
N ALA A 673 4.45 -52.16 21.86
CA ALA A 673 4.08 -50.85 21.34
C ALA A 673 2.72 -50.39 21.90
N LEU A 674 1.70 -51.25 21.92
CA LEU A 674 0.40 -50.94 22.54
C LEU A 674 0.51 -50.64 24.04
N GLY A 675 1.29 -51.43 24.77
CA GLY A 675 1.58 -51.18 26.18
C GLY A 675 2.23 -49.82 26.40
N HIS A 676 3.21 -49.46 25.55
CA HIS A 676 3.86 -48.15 25.60
C HIS A 676 2.89 -46.99 25.31
N ILE A 677 2.03 -47.13 24.28
CA ILE A 677 0.99 -46.13 23.95
C ILE A 677 0.08 -45.90 25.18
N GLN A 678 -0.45 -46.97 25.76
CA GLN A 678 -1.38 -46.87 26.89
C GLN A 678 -0.73 -46.21 28.12
N VAL A 679 0.51 -46.59 28.47
CA VAL A 679 1.23 -46.01 29.61
C VAL A 679 1.42 -44.51 29.41
N ARG A 680 1.87 -44.10 28.22
CA ARG A 680 2.13 -42.68 27.92
C ARG A 680 0.85 -41.84 27.89
N LEU A 681 -0.23 -42.34 27.27
CA LEU A 681 -1.50 -41.61 27.26
C LEU A 681 -2.11 -41.52 28.66
N LYS A 682 -2.05 -42.58 29.48
CA LYS A 682 -2.49 -42.53 30.88
C LYS A 682 -1.68 -41.53 31.73
N TYR A 683 -0.36 -41.44 31.49
CA TYR A 683 0.47 -40.41 32.12
C TYR A 683 -0.08 -39.00 31.81
N TRP A 684 -0.37 -38.69 30.54
CA TRP A 684 -0.95 -37.40 30.17
C TRP A 684 -2.31 -37.16 30.83
N LEU A 685 -3.20 -38.15 30.89
CA LEU A 685 -4.49 -37.99 31.59
C LEU A 685 -4.34 -37.61 33.07
N SER A 686 -3.19 -37.91 33.70
CA SER A 686 -2.87 -37.52 35.07
C SER A 686 -2.09 -36.20 35.19
N SER A 687 -1.51 -35.68 34.11
CA SER A 687 -0.75 -34.43 34.12
C SER A 687 -1.66 -33.22 34.00
N LYS A 688 -1.24 -32.06 34.52
CA LYS A 688 -2.03 -30.83 34.47
C LYS A 688 -2.35 -30.42 33.02
N VAL A 689 -1.34 -30.46 32.14
CA VAL A 689 -1.50 -30.16 30.71
C VAL A 689 -2.43 -31.17 30.05
N GLY A 690 -2.23 -32.47 30.30
CA GLY A 690 -3.06 -33.49 29.69
C GLY A 690 -4.51 -33.47 30.18
N GLN A 691 -4.78 -33.08 31.43
CA GLN A 691 -6.15 -32.82 31.91
C GLN A 691 -6.81 -31.64 31.19
N SER A 692 -6.04 -30.56 30.94
CA SER A 692 -6.54 -29.38 30.21
C SER A 692 -6.97 -29.73 28.79
N ILE A 693 -6.32 -30.70 28.13
CA ILE A 693 -6.60 -31.04 26.73
C ILE A 693 -7.48 -32.29 26.52
N SER A 694 -7.77 -33.04 27.59
CA SER A 694 -8.53 -34.29 27.57
C SER A 694 -9.93 -34.16 28.18
N SER A 695 -10.38 -32.94 28.40
CA SER A 695 -11.72 -32.62 28.90
C SER A 695 -12.49 -31.85 27.83
N PRO A 696 -13.83 -31.90 27.83
CA PRO A 696 -14.65 -31.08 26.93
C PRO A 696 -14.25 -29.60 27.03
N SER A 697 -14.20 -28.89 25.90
CA SER A 697 -13.74 -27.51 25.88
C SER A 697 -14.65 -26.61 26.71
N SER A 698 -14.08 -25.80 27.60
CA SER A 698 -14.83 -24.94 28.52
C SER A 698 -14.99 -23.49 28.05
N PHE A 699 -14.24 -23.10 27.02
CA PHE A 699 -14.28 -21.76 26.44
C PHE A 699 -14.91 -21.79 25.05
N ARG A 700 -15.38 -20.62 24.61
CA ARG A 700 -15.89 -20.39 23.26
C ARG A 700 -14.76 -20.44 22.23
N ALA A 701 -14.52 -21.61 21.65
CA ALA A 701 -13.58 -21.79 20.56
C ALA A 701 -14.00 -21.03 19.28
N ASP A 702 -15.26 -20.60 19.18
CA ASP A 702 -15.82 -19.80 18.09
C ASP A 702 -15.61 -18.27 18.25
N ALA A 703 -15.04 -17.81 19.38
CA ALA A 703 -14.77 -16.40 19.62
C ALA A 703 -13.86 -15.81 18.54
N ARG A 704 -14.13 -14.59 18.06
CA ARG A 704 -13.37 -13.93 16.98
C ARG A 704 -11.92 -13.68 17.32
N LEU A 705 -11.61 -13.39 18.57
CA LEU A 705 -10.25 -13.36 19.10
C LEU A 705 -10.09 -14.45 20.15
N LEU A 706 -9.13 -15.35 19.94
CA LEU A 706 -8.79 -16.40 20.90
C LEU A 706 -7.33 -16.23 21.30
N VAL A 707 -7.07 -15.99 22.58
CA VAL A 707 -5.72 -15.81 23.12
C VAL A 707 -5.36 -17.00 24.02
N PHE A 708 -4.29 -17.71 23.69
CA PHE A 708 -3.73 -18.79 24.50
C PHE A 708 -2.62 -18.24 25.39
N ALA A 709 -2.85 -18.24 26.70
CA ALA A 709 -1.90 -17.78 27.68
C ALA A 709 -1.04 -18.93 28.21
N LEU A 710 0.23 -18.96 27.83
CA LEU A 710 1.15 -20.04 28.18
C LEU A 710 1.87 -19.76 29.51
N ARG A 711 1.18 -19.97 30.64
CA ARG A 711 1.73 -19.78 31.99
C ARG A 711 2.49 -21.01 32.50
N ASN A 712 3.61 -20.78 33.19
CA ASN A 712 4.34 -21.77 33.99
C ASN A 712 4.67 -23.07 33.23
N LEU A 713 5.24 -22.96 32.03
CA LEU A 713 5.75 -24.12 31.29
C LEU A 713 6.92 -24.75 32.05
N SER A 714 6.76 -26.02 32.46
CA SER A 714 7.74 -26.78 33.24
C SER A 714 8.70 -27.64 32.42
N SER A 715 8.33 -28.01 31.18
CA SER A 715 9.12 -28.88 30.30
C SER A 715 8.82 -28.65 28.82
N ASP A 716 9.75 -29.02 27.93
CA ASP A 716 9.56 -28.95 26.48
C ASP A 716 8.39 -29.80 25.97
N ALA A 717 8.11 -30.93 26.64
CA ALA A 717 6.99 -31.80 26.29
C ALA A 717 5.63 -31.15 26.61
N ASP A 718 5.54 -30.44 27.74
CA ASP A 718 4.35 -29.67 28.12
C ASP A 718 4.10 -28.52 27.13
N ALA A 719 5.15 -27.79 26.76
CA ALA A 719 5.09 -26.70 25.80
C ALA A 719 4.71 -27.17 24.39
N ALA A 720 5.27 -28.29 23.93
CA ALA A 720 4.94 -28.90 22.65
C ALA A 720 3.44 -29.24 22.55
N ILE A 721 2.89 -29.89 23.57
CA ILE A 721 1.48 -30.29 23.58
C ILE A 721 0.54 -29.08 23.67
N LEU A 722 0.94 -28.02 24.38
CA LEU A 722 0.15 -26.80 24.45
C LEU A 722 0.14 -26.02 23.14
N ALA A 723 1.29 -25.91 22.49
CA ALA A 723 1.36 -25.30 21.17
C ALA A 723 0.57 -26.10 20.14
N LEU A 724 0.60 -27.43 20.22
CA LEU A 724 -0.24 -28.31 19.40
C LEU A 724 -1.72 -28.13 19.74
N SER A 725 -2.09 -27.90 20.99
CA SER A 725 -3.47 -27.61 21.41
C SER A 725 -3.96 -26.25 20.87
N ALA A 726 -3.13 -25.21 20.96
CA ALA A 726 -3.43 -23.91 20.38
C ALA A 726 -3.49 -23.97 18.84
N TYR A 727 -2.62 -24.77 18.23
CA TYR A 727 -2.67 -25.06 16.81
C TYR A 727 -3.92 -25.85 16.43
N ALA A 728 -4.36 -26.82 17.24
CA ALA A 728 -5.61 -27.54 17.00
C ALA A 728 -6.79 -26.57 16.96
N ALA A 729 -6.84 -25.63 17.91
CA ALA A 729 -7.84 -24.58 17.91
C ALA A 729 -7.74 -23.66 16.69
N ALA A 730 -6.53 -23.26 16.31
CA ALA A 730 -6.30 -22.44 15.12
C ALA A 730 -6.64 -23.16 13.81
N LEU A 731 -6.27 -24.43 13.70
CA LEU A 731 -6.56 -25.28 12.55
C LEU A 731 -8.07 -25.44 12.43
N ARG A 732 -8.79 -25.76 13.51
CA ARG A 732 -10.26 -25.86 13.47
C ARG A 732 -10.92 -24.57 12.97
N ARG A 733 -10.43 -23.41 13.40
CA ARG A 733 -10.92 -22.11 12.93
C ARG A 733 -10.51 -21.76 11.51
N ALA A 734 -9.31 -22.15 11.09
CA ALA A 734 -8.85 -21.99 9.72
C ALA A 734 -9.64 -22.89 8.76
N LEU A 735 -10.00 -24.10 9.19
CA LEU A 735 -10.84 -25.01 8.43
C LEU A 735 -12.29 -24.53 8.35
N SER A 736 -12.76 -23.69 9.27
CA SER A 736 -14.13 -23.14 9.29
C SER A 736 -14.26 -21.76 8.64
N SER A 737 -13.18 -21.17 8.14
CA SER A 737 -13.14 -19.81 7.54
C SER A 737 -12.31 -19.78 6.26
N LYS A 738 -12.59 -18.84 5.36
CA LYS A 738 -11.75 -18.62 4.16
C LYS A 738 -10.36 -18.07 4.50
N ALA A 739 -10.22 -17.41 5.65
CA ALA A 739 -9.02 -16.72 6.09
C ALA A 739 -8.89 -16.76 7.61
N SER A 740 -7.68 -16.87 8.14
CA SER A 740 -7.39 -16.73 9.57
C SER A 740 -6.02 -16.11 9.81
N ILE A 741 -5.83 -15.54 11.01
CA ILE A 741 -4.56 -14.99 11.47
C ILE A 741 -4.08 -15.79 12.68
N PHE A 742 -2.85 -16.29 12.60
CA PHE A 742 -2.13 -16.92 13.70
C PHE A 742 -1.01 -15.98 14.16
N PHE A 743 -1.20 -15.36 15.32
CA PHE A 743 -0.30 -14.37 15.89
C PHE A 743 0.51 -14.96 17.04
N LEU A 744 1.82 -14.70 17.08
CA LEU A 744 2.71 -15.08 18.16
C LEU A 744 3.33 -13.83 18.76
N ASP A 745 3.03 -13.54 20.03
CA ASP A 745 3.77 -12.53 20.79
C ASP A 745 5.01 -13.15 21.43
N GLU A 746 6.11 -12.37 21.48
CA GLU A 746 7.42 -12.81 21.99
C GLU A 746 7.85 -14.19 21.44
N ALA A 747 7.79 -14.34 20.11
CA ALA A 747 8.15 -15.56 19.39
C ALA A 747 9.49 -16.21 19.82
N PRO A 748 10.57 -15.45 20.17
CA PRO A 748 11.81 -16.03 20.68
C PRO A 748 11.64 -16.95 21.89
N ILE A 749 10.76 -16.64 22.84
CA ILE A 749 10.51 -17.47 24.03
C ILE A 749 9.89 -18.80 23.60
N LEU A 750 8.93 -18.73 22.67
CA LEU A 750 8.23 -19.90 22.16
C LEU A 750 9.13 -20.78 21.29
N PHE A 751 10.14 -20.21 20.63
CA PHE A 751 11.03 -20.93 19.72
C PHE A 751 12.19 -21.63 20.43
N GLN A 752 12.33 -21.47 21.76
CA GLN A 752 13.16 -22.36 22.59
C GLN A 752 12.63 -23.81 22.55
N PHE A 753 11.34 -23.97 22.24
CA PHE A 753 10.69 -25.26 22.10
C PHE A 753 10.68 -25.70 20.63
N ASP A 754 11.55 -26.66 20.27
CA ASP A 754 11.71 -27.13 18.89
C ASP A 754 10.40 -27.57 18.23
N ALA A 755 9.50 -28.18 18.99
CA ALA A 755 8.20 -28.61 18.48
C ALA A 755 7.33 -27.43 18.02
N ILE A 756 7.39 -26.30 18.74
CA ILE A 756 6.67 -25.08 18.38
C ILE A 756 7.31 -24.48 17.13
N ALA A 757 8.64 -24.36 17.11
CA ALA A 757 9.36 -23.83 15.95
C ALA A 757 9.03 -24.63 14.68
N ASP A 758 9.11 -25.97 14.73
CA ASP A 758 8.80 -26.85 13.60
C ASP A 758 7.37 -26.67 13.08
N LEU A 759 6.40 -26.52 13.99
CA LEU A 759 5.00 -26.28 13.66
C LEU A 759 4.81 -24.93 12.93
N ILE A 760 5.39 -23.86 13.47
CA ILE A 760 5.29 -22.52 12.87
C ILE A 760 6.01 -22.48 11.51
N GLY A 761 7.15 -23.16 11.37
CA GLY A 761 7.82 -23.30 10.10
C GLY A 761 6.95 -23.99 9.03
N ARG A 762 6.17 -25.01 9.40
CA ARG A 762 5.19 -25.64 8.50
C ARG A 762 4.04 -24.70 8.16
N LEU A 763 3.52 -23.94 9.13
CA LEU A 763 2.47 -22.95 8.89
C LEU A 763 2.91 -21.85 7.93
N CYS A 764 4.11 -21.30 8.10
CA CYS A 764 4.62 -20.28 7.19
C CYS A 764 4.71 -20.80 5.75
N ALA A 765 5.12 -22.07 5.57
CA ALA A 765 5.30 -22.67 4.24
C ALA A 765 3.99 -23.16 3.58
N ASN A 766 3.12 -23.84 4.34
CA ASN A 766 1.95 -24.53 3.81
C ASN A 766 0.62 -23.86 4.15
N GLY A 767 0.60 -22.95 5.14
CA GLY A 767 -0.61 -22.33 5.67
C GLY A 767 -1.38 -21.49 4.65
N ALA A 768 -0.73 -21.03 3.58
CA ALA A 768 -1.36 -20.29 2.49
C ALA A 768 -2.52 -21.06 1.84
N LYS A 769 -2.38 -22.39 1.65
CA LYS A 769 -3.44 -23.25 1.09
C LYS A 769 -4.67 -23.31 2.01
N ALA A 770 -4.45 -23.20 3.31
CA ALA A 770 -5.49 -23.21 4.32
C ALA A 770 -5.98 -21.79 4.71
N GLY A 771 -5.51 -20.74 4.02
CA GLY A 771 -5.88 -19.36 4.33
C GLY A 771 -5.29 -18.82 5.64
N ILE A 772 -4.29 -19.49 6.22
CA ILE A 772 -3.64 -19.12 7.49
C ILE A 772 -2.51 -18.13 7.23
N ARG A 773 -2.57 -16.97 7.87
CA ARG A 773 -1.53 -15.93 7.85
C ARG A 773 -0.79 -15.91 9.18
N VAL A 774 0.53 -16.01 9.15
CA VAL A 774 1.35 -16.01 10.38
C VAL A 774 1.86 -14.60 10.65
N ILE A 775 1.66 -14.11 11.87
CA ILE A 775 2.24 -12.85 12.35
C ILE A 775 3.18 -13.17 13.53
N LEU A 776 4.47 -12.88 13.38
CA LEU A 776 5.48 -13.05 14.43
C LEU A 776 5.85 -11.71 15.05
N SER A 777 5.91 -11.62 16.38
CA SER A 777 6.44 -10.48 17.12
C SER A 777 7.72 -10.88 17.86
N ALA A 778 8.78 -10.10 17.68
CA ALA A 778 10.08 -10.33 18.31
C ALA A 778 10.83 -9.01 18.56
N GLN A 779 11.93 -9.06 19.31
CA GLN A 779 12.80 -7.89 19.48
C GLN A 779 13.81 -7.78 18.34
N GLU A 780 14.34 -8.91 17.90
CA GLU A 780 15.42 -9.05 16.93
C GLU A 780 15.32 -10.43 16.24
N PRO A 781 15.95 -10.62 15.06
CA PRO A 781 15.76 -11.84 14.26
C PRO A 781 16.63 -13.04 14.67
N GLU A 782 17.77 -12.83 15.32
CA GLU A 782 18.76 -13.86 15.67
C GLU A 782 18.19 -14.96 16.54
N SER A 783 17.41 -14.62 17.57
CA SER A 783 16.77 -15.63 18.43
C SER A 783 15.81 -16.55 17.66
N ILE A 784 15.17 -16.03 16.60
CA ILE A 784 14.34 -16.85 15.71
C ILE A 784 15.22 -17.67 14.77
N TYR A 785 16.34 -17.11 14.32
CA TYR A 785 17.29 -17.77 13.43
C TYR A 785 17.97 -18.99 14.08
N GLN A 786 18.17 -18.97 15.40
CA GLN A 786 18.73 -20.10 16.15
C GLN A 786 17.77 -21.29 16.26
N SER A 787 16.48 -21.11 15.91
CA SER A 787 15.50 -22.19 15.96
C SER A 787 15.66 -23.18 14.80
N LYS A 788 15.30 -24.44 15.05
CA LYS A 788 15.34 -25.53 14.05
C LYS A 788 14.59 -25.22 12.74
N ALA A 789 13.55 -24.40 12.81
CA ALA A 789 12.69 -24.08 11.66
C ALA A 789 13.04 -22.77 10.93
N ALA A 790 14.13 -22.10 11.31
CA ALA A 790 14.50 -20.78 10.81
C ALA A 790 14.47 -20.68 9.28
N ALA A 791 15.08 -21.63 8.56
CA ALA A 791 15.13 -21.60 7.10
C ALA A 791 13.73 -21.54 6.46
N LYS A 792 12.75 -22.30 6.99
CA LYS A 792 11.36 -22.29 6.49
C LYS A 792 10.65 -20.99 6.84
N ILE A 793 10.88 -20.45 8.04
CA ILE A 793 10.24 -19.21 8.50
C ILE A 793 10.74 -18.02 7.67
N PHE A 794 12.06 -17.83 7.57
CA PHE A 794 12.65 -16.67 6.89
C PHE A 794 12.39 -16.66 5.39
N ALA A 795 12.34 -17.83 4.74
CA ALA A 795 12.01 -17.94 3.32
C ALA A 795 10.57 -17.54 2.99
N ASN A 796 9.64 -17.69 3.94
CA ASN A 796 8.20 -17.46 3.73
C ASN A 796 7.65 -16.20 4.42
N ILE A 797 8.51 -15.42 5.09
CA ILE A 797 8.16 -14.10 5.63
C ILE A 797 8.83 -13.03 4.77
N THR A 798 8.06 -12.54 3.80
CA THR A 798 8.50 -11.53 2.83
C THR A 798 8.10 -10.11 3.23
N THR A 799 7.17 -9.95 4.17
CA THR A 799 6.79 -8.65 4.73
C THR A 799 7.29 -8.54 6.17
N ARG A 800 7.98 -7.44 6.48
CA ARG A 800 8.57 -7.20 7.82
C ARG A 800 8.38 -5.74 8.23
N LEU A 801 8.12 -5.52 9.50
CA LEU A 801 8.06 -4.19 10.13
C LEU A 801 9.10 -4.12 11.23
N VAL A 802 10.10 -3.28 11.05
CA VAL A 802 11.18 -3.08 12.03
C VAL A 802 11.00 -1.73 12.71
N GLY A 803 10.66 -1.74 13.99
CA GLY A 803 10.57 -0.55 14.83
C GLY A 803 11.93 -0.12 15.34
N ARG A 804 11.95 0.42 16.56
CA ARG A 804 13.19 0.78 17.24
C ARG A 804 13.97 -0.47 17.67
N ILE A 805 15.25 -0.52 17.32
CA ILE A 805 16.18 -1.61 17.72
C ILE A 805 17.31 -1.09 18.61
N GLN A 806 18.08 -1.99 19.22
CA GLN A 806 19.35 -1.63 19.86
C GLN A 806 20.49 -1.61 18.84
N SER A 807 21.57 -0.88 19.09
CA SER A 807 22.71 -0.83 18.17
C SER A 807 23.36 -2.20 17.96
N SER A 808 23.41 -3.04 18.99
CA SER A 808 23.88 -4.43 18.91
C SER A 808 23.03 -5.32 18.02
N ALA A 809 21.77 -4.95 17.77
CA ALA A 809 20.86 -5.73 16.95
C ALA A 809 20.98 -5.40 15.45
N ILE A 810 21.81 -4.42 15.04
CA ILE A 810 21.97 -4.01 13.63
C ILE A 810 22.53 -5.17 12.80
N ASP A 811 23.63 -5.79 13.25
CA ASP A 811 24.34 -6.83 12.51
C ASP A 811 23.43 -8.03 12.15
N PRO A 812 22.59 -8.55 13.06
CA PRO A 812 21.57 -9.55 12.70
C PRO A 812 20.69 -9.16 11.50
N PHE A 813 20.23 -7.92 11.38
CA PHE A 813 19.41 -7.52 10.21
C PHE A 813 20.24 -7.48 8.92
N VAL A 814 21.50 -7.03 9.00
CA VAL A 814 22.42 -6.99 7.86
C VAL A 814 22.76 -8.41 7.41
N GLU A 815 23.08 -9.31 8.33
CA GLU A 815 23.49 -10.68 8.02
C GLU A 815 22.32 -11.54 7.52
N ARG A 816 21.16 -11.47 8.20
CA ARG A 816 20.02 -12.37 7.94
C ARG A 816 19.11 -11.86 6.82
N PHE A 817 18.85 -10.57 6.76
CA PHE A 817 17.94 -9.98 5.76
C PHE A 817 18.64 -9.18 4.67
N LYS A 818 19.97 -9.05 4.74
CA LYS A 818 20.78 -8.30 3.75
C LYS A 818 20.38 -6.83 3.63
N TYR A 819 19.92 -6.23 4.72
CA TYR A 819 19.60 -4.81 4.74
C TYR A 819 20.86 -3.96 4.63
N PRO A 820 20.85 -2.86 3.85
CA PRO A 820 21.94 -1.91 3.84
C PRO A 820 22.15 -1.30 5.24
N TYR A 821 23.39 -1.33 5.73
CA TYR A 821 23.75 -0.79 7.06
C TYR A 821 23.30 0.68 7.23
N SER A 822 23.44 1.50 6.19
CA SER A 822 23.04 2.91 6.17
C SER A 822 21.53 3.15 6.35
N ILE A 823 20.70 2.14 6.06
CA ILE A 823 19.25 2.20 6.24
C ILE A 823 18.89 1.71 7.64
N ILE A 824 19.27 0.48 8.00
CA ILE A 824 18.82 -0.15 9.25
C ILE A 824 19.41 0.52 10.51
N SER A 825 20.61 1.10 10.42
CA SER A 825 21.22 1.84 11.54
C SER A 825 20.36 3.02 12.00
N LYS A 826 19.50 3.60 11.15
CA LYS A 826 18.57 4.66 11.57
C LYS A 826 17.59 4.18 12.65
N ASN A 827 17.20 2.91 12.63
CA ASN A 827 16.26 2.31 13.57
C ASN A 827 16.80 2.23 15.01
N SER A 828 18.11 2.32 15.23
CA SER A 828 18.70 2.36 16.58
C SER A 828 18.78 3.78 17.16
N THR A 829 18.56 4.81 16.35
CA THR A 829 18.70 6.21 16.75
C THR A 829 17.48 6.77 17.49
N GLU A 830 17.63 7.96 18.07
CA GLU A 830 16.54 8.69 18.73
C GLU A 830 15.36 9.03 17.81
N ALA A 831 15.57 9.03 16.49
CA ALA A 831 14.52 9.27 15.50
C ALA A 831 13.41 8.20 15.54
N PHE A 832 13.72 7.00 16.04
CA PHE A 832 12.78 5.88 16.13
C PHE A 832 12.07 5.75 17.47
N TYR A 833 12.36 6.63 18.43
CA TYR A 833 11.54 6.69 19.64
C TYR A 833 10.12 7.15 19.29
N PRO A 834 9.07 6.52 19.88
CA PRO A 834 7.71 6.99 19.73
C PRO A 834 7.60 8.47 20.07
N LYS A 835 6.95 9.25 19.20
CA LYS A 835 6.78 10.70 19.39
C LYS A 835 5.49 10.97 20.13
N LYS A 836 5.62 11.40 21.39
CA LYS A 836 4.50 11.70 22.29
C LYS A 836 3.65 12.90 21.84
N SER A 837 4.27 13.95 21.29
CA SER A 837 3.54 15.16 20.85
C SER A 837 2.53 14.86 19.73
N LEU A 838 2.99 14.12 18.71
CA LEU A 838 2.20 13.78 17.54
C LEU A 838 1.49 12.42 17.65
N ILE A 839 1.79 11.62 18.68
CA ILE A 839 1.24 10.29 18.96
C ILE A 839 1.44 9.35 17.75
N TYR A 840 2.69 8.95 17.52
CA TYR A 840 3.04 7.94 16.52
C TYR A 840 4.27 7.12 16.92
N SER A 841 4.41 5.93 16.33
CA SER A 841 5.63 5.12 16.35
C SER A 841 6.27 5.04 14.96
N SER A 842 7.60 4.95 14.91
CA SER A 842 8.38 4.89 13.65
C SER A 842 8.71 3.44 13.29
N TRP A 843 8.64 3.13 12.00
CA TRP A 843 8.83 1.78 11.46
C TRP A 843 9.60 1.82 10.14
N LEU A 844 10.40 0.80 9.88
CA LEU A 844 10.91 0.45 8.56
C LEU A 844 10.05 -0.72 8.06
N LEU A 845 9.28 -0.47 7.00
CA LEU A 845 8.56 -1.51 6.29
C LEU A 845 9.48 -2.11 5.22
N ASP A 846 9.63 -3.42 5.24
CA ASP A 846 10.17 -4.21 4.16
C ASP A 846 9.01 -5.00 3.54
N ASP A 847 8.62 -4.64 2.32
CA ASP A 847 7.62 -5.38 1.55
C ASP A 847 8.27 -5.94 0.28
N ASN A 848 8.62 -7.23 0.31
CA ASN A 848 9.34 -7.92 -0.76
C ASN A 848 10.64 -7.21 -1.17
N GLY A 849 11.44 -6.76 -0.20
CA GLY A 849 12.72 -6.09 -0.42
C GLY A 849 12.62 -4.58 -0.62
N LYS A 850 11.41 -4.01 -0.70
CA LYS A 850 11.21 -2.55 -0.78
C LYS A 850 11.21 -1.96 0.63
N LEU A 851 12.26 -1.22 0.95
CA LEU A 851 12.50 -0.63 2.27
C LEU A 851 11.92 0.79 2.37
N THR A 852 10.82 0.97 3.10
CA THR A 852 10.14 2.25 3.28
C THR A 852 10.09 2.66 4.75
N PHE A 853 10.60 3.85 5.06
CA PHE A 853 10.42 4.44 6.39
C PHE A 853 9.00 4.97 6.54
N CYS A 854 8.32 4.53 7.58
CA CYS A 854 6.91 4.76 7.84
C CYS A 854 6.67 5.17 9.29
N ARG A 855 5.51 5.80 9.53
CA ARG A 855 4.99 6.18 10.84
C ARG A 855 3.61 5.55 10.98
N TYR A 856 3.36 4.93 12.13
CA TYR A 856 2.04 4.45 12.49
C TYR A 856 1.39 5.41 13.47
N TYR A 857 0.23 5.96 13.08
CA TYR A 857 -0.56 6.88 13.89
C TYR A 857 -1.79 6.16 14.45
N PRO A 858 -1.72 5.57 15.64
CA PRO A 858 -2.84 4.81 16.18
C PRO A 858 -4.06 5.72 16.41
N ALA A 859 -5.25 5.12 16.23
CA ALA A 859 -6.49 5.69 16.73
C ALA A 859 -6.42 5.81 18.27
N TYR A 860 -6.96 6.89 18.83
CA TYR A 860 -6.82 7.15 20.27
C TYR A 860 -7.56 6.13 21.13
N CYS A 861 -8.76 5.70 20.71
CA CYS A 861 -9.48 4.63 21.41
C CYS A 861 -8.74 3.29 21.33
N LEU A 862 -8.07 2.99 20.21
CA LEU A 862 -7.25 1.78 20.08
C LEU A 862 -6.05 1.84 21.03
N LEU A 863 -5.34 2.97 21.04
CA LEU A 863 -4.21 3.19 21.94
C LEU A 863 -4.62 3.03 23.42
N ALA A 864 -5.79 3.56 23.78
CA ALA A 864 -6.37 3.41 25.11
C ALA A 864 -6.76 1.96 25.44
N ALA A 865 -7.30 1.21 24.47
CA ALA A 865 -7.71 -0.18 24.65
C ALA A 865 -6.55 -1.13 24.95
N VAL A 866 -5.34 -0.81 24.48
CA VAL A 866 -4.13 -1.64 24.64
C VAL A 866 -3.12 -1.06 25.66
N ALA A 867 -3.49 0.01 26.36
CA ALA A 867 -2.68 0.57 27.43
C ALA A 867 -2.49 -0.48 28.54
N ASN A 868 -1.31 -0.59 29.14
CA ASN A 868 -1.00 -1.70 30.07
C ASN A 868 -0.05 -1.34 31.22
N ASN A 869 0.38 -0.07 31.32
CA ASN A 869 1.17 0.38 32.46
C ASN A 869 0.25 0.58 33.68
N PRO A 870 0.65 0.22 34.92
CA PRO A 870 -0.17 0.39 36.11
C PRO A 870 -0.90 1.74 36.26
N ALA A 871 -0.22 2.86 35.99
CA ALA A 871 -0.86 4.18 36.05
C ALA A 871 -1.96 4.38 34.98
N GLU A 872 -1.77 3.79 33.80
CA GLU A 872 -2.77 3.79 32.71
C GLU A 872 -3.96 2.90 33.04
N GLN A 873 -3.72 1.78 33.72
CA GLN A 873 -4.76 0.86 34.19
C GLN A 873 -5.62 1.51 35.27
N GLU A 874 -5.00 2.12 36.30
CA GLU A 874 -5.74 2.82 37.35
C GLU A 874 -6.62 3.93 36.76
N LEU A 875 -6.08 4.74 35.85
CA LEU A 875 -6.86 5.80 35.17
C LEU A 875 -8.02 5.21 34.35
N ARG A 876 -7.81 4.08 33.66
CA ARG A 876 -8.88 3.43 32.90
C ARG A 876 -9.98 2.89 33.81
N GLU A 877 -9.61 2.22 34.89
CA GLU A 877 -10.54 1.64 35.84
C GLU A 877 -11.47 2.70 36.43
N VAL A 878 -10.95 3.88 36.78
CA VAL A 878 -11.81 4.94 37.33
C VAL A 878 -12.84 5.44 36.33
N PHE A 879 -12.48 5.52 35.04
CA PHE A 879 -13.41 5.89 33.97
C PHE A 879 -14.42 4.77 33.70
N LEU A 880 -13.98 3.52 33.57
CA LEU A 880 -14.88 2.38 33.34
C LEU A 880 -15.85 2.16 34.51
N ASN A 881 -15.42 2.42 35.75
CA ASN A 881 -16.29 2.38 36.92
C ASN A 881 -17.33 3.50 36.92
N LYS A 882 -16.94 4.73 36.55
CA LYS A 882 -17.88 5.85 36.42
C LYS A 882 -18.93 5.60 35.34
N TYR A 883 -18.49 5.05 34.21
CA TYR A 883 -19.32 4.80 33.03
C TYR A 883 -19.70 3.31 32.91
N ASN A 884 -19.95 2.63 34.02
CA ASN A 884 -20.26 1.19 34.03
C ASN A 884 -21.51 0.83 33.20
N SER A 885 -22.46 1.75 33.07
CA SER A 885 -23.67 1.61 32.24
C SER A 885 -23.39 1.77 30.75
N ASN A 886 -22.26 2.34 30.36
CA ASN A 886 -21.82 2.49 28.98
C ASN A 886 -20.29 2.45 28.89
N LEU A 887 -19.75 1.24 28.87
CA LEU A 887 -18.30 1.00 28.85
C LEU A 887 -17.61 1.64 27.62
N LEU A 888 -18.31 1.76 26.49
CA LEU A 888 -17.78 2.39 25.28
C LEU A 888 -17.58 3.90 25.47
N LEU A 889 -18.54 4.57 26.11
CA LEU A 889 -18.38 5.97 26.50
C LEU A 889 -17.24 6.14 27.52
N GLY A 890 -17.13 5.22 28.47
CA GLY A 890 -16.02 5.17 29.42
C GLY A 890 -14.66 5.08 28.73
N LEU A 891 -14.52 4.17 27.75
CA LEU A 891 -13.29 4.01 26.97
C LEU A 891 -12.97 5.25 26.14
N TYR A 892 -13.98 5.86 25.50
CA TYR A 892 -13.80 7.10 24.76
C TYR A 892 -13.30 8.23 25.67
N LYS A 893 -13.94 8.44 26.82
CA LYS A 893 -13.54 9.47 27.80
C LYS A 893 -12.14 9.24 28.36
N PHE A 894 -11.84 7.99 28.72
CA PHE A 894 -10.48 7.61 29.11
C PHE A 894 -9.47 7.91 28.01
N SER A 895 -9.80 7.68 26.74
CA SER A 895 -8.88 7.97 25.63
C SER A 895 -8.53 9.45 25.52
N GLU A 896 -9.46 10.37 25.80
CA GLU A 896 -9.20 11.81 25.79
C GLU A 896 -8.15 12.19 26.84
N ASP A 897 -8.30 11.70 28.07
CA ASP A 897 -7.37 11.96 29.17
C ASP A 897 -6.05 11.18 29.05
N TYR A 898 -6.09 9.98 28.48
CA TYR A 898 -4.88 9.19 28.24
C TYR A 898 -3.93 9.88 27.25
N ILE A 899 -4.48 10.50 26.19
CA ILE A 899 -3.67 11.27 25.24
C ILE A 899 -3.04 12.51 25.90
N ARG A 900 -3.77 13.21 26.77
CA ARG A 900 -3.22 14.32 27.56
C ARG A 900 -2.06 13.85 28.43
N MET A 901 -2.25 12.75 29.14
CA MET A 901 -1.21 12.14 29.98
C MET A 901 0.04 11.77 29.18
N ILE A 902 -0.10 11.14 28.01
CA ILE A 902 1.05 10.79 27.15
C ILE A 902 1.82 12.04 26.73
N ARG A 903 1.12 13.13 26.43
CA ARG A 903 1.71 14.40 25.98
C ARG A 903 2.34 15.21 27.11
N GLY A 904 2.09 14.84 28.37
CA GLY A 904 2.47 15.65 29.53
C GLY A 904 1.58 16.88 29.71
N GLU A 905 0.37 16.86 29.15
CA GLU A 905 -0.66 17.89 29.35
C GLU A 905 -1.42 17.63 30.67
N GLU A 906 -2.07 18.66 31.21
CA GLU A 906 -2.87 18.52 32.42
C GLU A 906 -4.13 17.66 32.17
N LEU A 907 -4.38 16.71 33.07
CA LEU A 907 -5.59 15.88 33.06
C LEU A 907 -6.85 16.75 33.21
N SER A 908 -7.97 16.28 32.66
CA SER A 908 -9.26 16.92 32.81
C SER A 908 -9.68 17.01 34.28
N ALA A 909 -10.52 18.02 34.60
CA ALA A 909 -11.08 18.15 35.95
C ALA A 909 -11.84 16.89 36.39
N GLU A 910 -12.47 16.18 35.45
CA GLU A 910 -13.14 14.92 35.69
C GLU A 910 -12.17 13.81 36.11
N ALA A 911 -11.06 13.64 35.39
CA ALA A 911 -10.04 12.65 35.72
C ALA A 911 -9.40 12.94 37.09
N GLN A 912 -9.10 14.21 37.39
CA GLN A 912 -8.55 14.64 38.68
C GLN A 912 -9.50 14.29 39.83
N GLN A 913 -10.80 14.62 39.69
CA GLN A 913 -11.82 14.30 40.70
C GLN A 913 -11.95 12.78 40.94
N LEU A 914 -11.92 11.98 39.87
CA LEU A 914 -12.03 10.53 39.97
C LEU A 914 -10.83 9.90 40.69
N LEU A 915 -9.61 10.33 40.38
CA LEU A 915 -8.41 9.84 41.04
C LEU A 915 -8.37 10.23 42.52
N VAL A 916 -8.80 11.45 42.87
CA VAL A 916 -8.90 11.89 44.28
C VAL A 916 -9.92 11.04 45.05
N LYS A 917 -11.09 10.76 44.45
CA LYS A 917 -12.13 9.93 45.07
C LYS A 917 -11.62 8.52 45.38
N VAL A 918 -10.85 7.91 44.47
CA VAL A 918 -10.28 6.58 44.69
C VAL A 918 -9.18 6.59 45.75
N LYS A 919 -8.33 7.63 45.78
CA LYS A 919 -7.32 7.78 46.83
C LYS A 919 -7.93 7.93 48.23
N LEU A 920 -9.05 8.67 48.34
CA LEU A 920 -9.79 8.79 49.60
C LEU A 920 -10.41 7.47 50.04
N VAL A 921 -10.97 6.69 49.12
CA VAL A 921 -11.54 5.36 49.41
C VAL A 921 -10.46 4.31 49.76
N LYS A 922 -9.24 4.40 49.20
CA LYS A 922 -8.11 3.53 49.58
C LYS A 922 -7.49 3.92 50.93
N ALA A 923 -7.70 5.15 51.40
CA ALA A 923 -7.15 5.67 52.66
C ALA A 923 -8.10 5.49 53.86
N SER A 924 -9.38 5.22 53.60
CA SER A 924 -10.40 4.75 54.56
C SER A 924 -10.43 3.24 54.61
#